data_AF-A0A519N278-F1
#
_entry.id   AF-A0A519N278-F1
#
_cell.length_a   1.000
_cell.length_b   1.000
_cell.length_c   1.000
_cell.angle_alpha   90.00
_cell.angle_beta   90.00
_cell.angle_gamma   90.00
#
_symmetry.space_group_name_H-M   'P 1'
#
loop_
_entity.id
_entity.type
_entity.pdbx_description
1 polymer ?
#
loop_
_entity_poly.entity_id
_entity_poly.type
_entity_poly.pdbx_seq_one_letter_code
_entity_poly.pdbx_strand_id
1 'polypeptide(L)'
;EPFNGAATGSGGEIRDRLAGGQGSLPLAGTAVYMTALSRLEENRPWENGVEERQWLYQTPMDILIKASNGATDFGNKFGQPLITGSVLTFEHEEDSRKLGFDKVIMLAGGIGYGKASQAQKQKPQEGDNIVVLGGENYRIGMGGAAVSSADTGQHGSGIELNAIQRSNPEMQKRAANAVRGMVESEENFIVSIHDHGAGGHLNCLSELVEETGGLINLDKLPVGDPTLSAKEIIGNESQERMGLVIGNEHIETLQKIADRERSPMYTVGKVSGDHRFTFKSETTGAKPMDFELKDMFGSSPKIVMEDQTIDRKYEEVSYQKAELSTYLEQVLQLEAVASKDWLTNKVDRCVGGRVAKQQTAGPLQLPLNNCGVMALDFQGKEGIATSVGHAPLSALIDPAAGSRNAIAESLSNIVWAPLKDGLKSVSLSANWMWACKNEGEDARLYAAVKACSEFAIDLGINIPTGKDSLSMKQKYKDGDVIAPGTVIISAGANCDDITKVVEPVLQKDGGSIYYINLSNDTYKLGGSSFAQILNKIGTETPDIKDAGQFSKAFNAIQQLIKEGKIQAGHDIGSGGLITTLLEMCFADRDLGASIDLTALNEQDIIKLLFAENIAIVFQADSSVESTLTTTGVTFQKIGEVKSSATLEVKNAADRFSFDIDHLRDVWFKTSYLLDSKQTGNGLAKERYDNYKNHVLKYSFPLQFDGKKPVIDSSKPRPKAAIIREKGSNSERELANAMYLAGFDVKDVHMTDLITGRETLEDIQFIGAVGGFSNSDVLGSAKGWAGAFLYNEKARVALEKFFARPDTLSVGICNGCQLFVELGLINKDHEDKPKMLHNKSGKHESIFTSLTLQENNSVMLSTLAGSTLGVWVSHGEGRFSLPYAEEKYKIVAKYAYETYPASPNGSDYNTAMMCDETGRHLVMMPHIERSLFQWHWANYPAGRKDEVSPWMEAFVNARKWIEEKA
;
A
#
# COMPACT_ATOMS: atom_id res chain seq x y z
N GLU A 1 -21.92 -2.61 -2.48
CA GLU A 1 -21.03 -3.77 -2.24
C GLU A 1 -19.60 -3.23 -2.13
N PRO A 2 -19.00 -3.11 -0.92
CA PRO A 2 -17.72 -2.43 -0.70
C PRO A 2 -16.48 -3.24 -1.08
N PHE A 3 -16.53 -4.57 -1.03
CA PHE A 3 -15.33 -5.38 -1.31
C PHE A 3 -14.89 -5.20 -2.76
N ASN A 4 -15.77 -5.47 -3.72
CA ASN A 4 -15.42 -5.30 -5.12
C ASN A 4 -15.26 -3.82 -5.47
N GLY A 5 -16.05 -2.92 -4.88
CA GLY A 5 -15.87 -1.48 -5.09
C GLY A 5 -14.44 -1.04 -4.79
N ALA A 6 -13.90 -1.41 -3.61
CA ALA A 6 -12.54 -1.11 -3.22
C ALA A 6 -11.48 -1.86 -4.06
N ALA A 7 -11.70 -3.15 -4.32
CA ALA A 7 -10.78 -3.96 -5.14
C ALA A 7 -10.64 -3.38 -6.55
N THR A 8 -11.76 -2.98 -7.18
CA THR A 8 -11.74 -2.35 -8.50
C THR A 8 -11.26 -0.91 -8.48
N GLY A 9 -11.38 -0.20 -7.35
CA GLY A 9 -10.72 1.09 -7.14
C GLY A 9 -9.20 0.94 -7.21
N SER A 10 -8.63 -0.01 -6.46
CA SER A 10 -7.21 -0.37 -6.55
C SER A 10 -6.82 -0.84 -7.95
N GLY A 11 -7.63 -1.72 -8.55
CA GLY A 11 -7.38 -2.20 -9.91
C GLY A 11 -7.39 -1.08 -10.96
N GLY A 12 -8.35 -0.15 -10.89
CA GLY A 12 -8.40 1.01 -11.77
C GLY A 12 -7.16 1.89 -11.66
N GLU A 13 -6.79 2.26 -10.43
CA GLU A 13 -5.60 3.07 -10.17
C GLU A 13 -4.31 2.44 -10.71
N ILE A 14 -4.12 1.13 -10.50
CA ILE A 14 -2.96 0.39 -11.03
C ILE A 14 -2.94 0.46 -12.58
N ARG A 15 -4.09 0.40 -13.25
CA ARG A 15 -4.16 0.54 -14.72
C ARG A 15 -3.80 1.94 -15.17
N ASP A 16 -4.26 2.97 -14.47
CA ASP A 16 -3.90 4.37 -14.75
C ASP A 16 -2.38 4.56 -14.67
N ARG A 17 -1.73 3.97 -13.66
CA ARG A 17 -0.26 3.99 -13.56
C ARG A 17 0.38 3.25 -14.73
N LEU A 18 -0.08 2.04 -15.07
CA LEU A 18 0.43 1.29 -16.21
C LEU A 18 0.31 2.07 -17.53
N ALA A 19 -0.73 2.91 -17.68
CA ALA A 19 -0.99 3.74 -18.85
C ALA A 19 -0.20 5.07 -18.92
N GLY A 20 0.66 5.35 -17.95
CA GLY A 20 1.51 6.56 -17.95
C GLY A 20 2.51 6.56 -19.11
N GLY A 21 2.50 7.60 -19.95
CA GLY A 21 3.39 7.70 -21.12
C GLY A 21 3.19 6.55 -22.12
N GLN A 22 4.28 5.98 -22.62
CA GLN A 22 4.29 4.75 -23.44
C GLN A 22 4.25 3.46 -22.59
N GLY A 23 3.86 3.57 -21.33
CA GLY A 23 3.87 2.50 -20.34
C GLY A 23 4.75 2.84 -19.15
N SER A 24 4.21 2.64 -17.95
CA SER A 24 4.96 2.77 -16.69
C SER A 24 4.65 1.59 -15.76
N LEU A 25 5.32 1.49 -14.61
CA LEU A 25 5.22 0.35 -13.72
C LEU A 25 4.78 0.78 -12.31
N PRO A 26 3.70 0.21 -11.75
CA PRO A 26 3.27 0.49 -10.38
C PRO A 26 4.31 -0.01 -9.38
N LEU A 27 4.50 0.72 -8.28
CA LEU A 27 5.40 0.36 -7.18
C LEU A 27 4.66 0.05 -5.91
N ALA A 28 3.87 0.99 -5.40
CA ALA A 28 3.15 0.83 -4.14
C ALA A 28 1.83 1.58 -4.17
N GLY A 29 0.87 1.10 -3.40
CA GLY A 29 -0.46 1.68 -3.26
C GLY A 29 -0.62 2.49 -1.97
N THR A 30 -1.67 3.31 -1.99
CA THR A 30 -2.19 4.11 -0.89
C THR A 30 -3.70 3.87 -0.77
N ALA A 31 -4.22 3.75 0.46
CA ALA A 31 -5.67 3.58 0.68
C ALA A 31 -6.18 4.52 1.78
N VAL A 32 -7.29 5.21 1.52
CA VAL A 32 -7.97 6.06 2.51
C VAL A 32 -9.44 5.66 2.64
N TYR A 33 -9.91 5.54 3.89
CA TYR A 33 -11.28 5.18 4.22
C TYR A 33 -11.92 6.26 5.10
N MET A 34 -13.02 6.86 4.64
CA MET A 34 -13.82 7.76 5.49
C MET A 34 -15.26 7.30 5.54
N THR A 35 -15.76 7.04 6.76
CA THR A 35 -17.11 6.50 7.01
C THR A 35 -17.80 7.21 8.18
N ALA A 36 -19.07 6.92 8.38
CA ALA A 36 -19.76 7.16 9.65
C ALA A 36 -19.10 6.35 10.82
N LEU A 37 -19.56 6.58 12.05
CA LEU A 37 -19.01 5.97 13.27
C LEU A 37 -19.24 4.44 13.28
N SER A 38 -18.21 3.68 13.64
CA SER A 38 -18.19 2.23 13.53
C SER A 38 -19.01 1.51 14.62
N ARG A 39 -19.20 2.14 15.79
CA ARG A 39 -19.99 1.62 16.92
C ARG A 39 -19.50 0.24 17.40
N LEU A 40 -18.20 0.16 17.71
CA LEU A 40 -17.50 -1.08 18.08
C LEU A 40 -17.93 -1.68 19.43
N GLU A 41 -18.34 -0.84 20.37
CA GLU A 41 -18.73 -1.22 21.73
C GLU A 41 -19.99 -0.48 22.15
N GLU A 42 -20.74 -1.04 23.11
CA GLU A 42 -21.88 -0.34 23.70
C GLU A 42 -21.39 0.87 24.52
N ASN A 43 -21.98 2.04 24.27
CA ASN A 43 -21.81 3.27 25.06
C ASN A 43 -20.44 3.98 24.98
N ARG A 44 -19.78 4.01 23.82
CA ARG A 44 -18.67 4.97 23.61
C ARG A 44 -19.23 6.40 23.68
N PRO A 45 -18.79 7.27 24.62
CA PRO A 45 -19.47 8.54 24.89
C PRO A 45 -19.61 9.47 23.68
N TRP A 46 -18.62 9.47 22.78
CA TRP A 46 -18.61 10.27 21.56
C TRP A 46 -19.49 9.73 20.43
N GLU A 47 -20.03 8.52 20.58
CA GLU A 47 -21.01 7.96 19.62
C GLU A 47 -22.44 8.31 20.00
N ASN A 48 -22.66 8.81 21.22
CA ASN A 48 -23.99 9.18 21.75
C ASN A 48 -24.47 10.56 21.28
N GLY A 49 -23.61 11.36 20.64
CA GLY A 49 -23.99 12.69 20.14
C GLY A 49 -24.90 12.66 18.91
N VAL A 50 -24.96 11.52 18.20
CA VAL A 50 -25.78 11.33 17.01
C VAL A 50 -26.47 9.97 17.09
N GLU A 51 -27.80 9.97 16.92
CA GLU A 51 -28.58 8.73 16.86
C GLU A 51 -28.13 7.87 15.67
N GLU A 52 -27.91 6.57 15.92
CA GLU A 52 -27.60 5.64 14.83
C GLU A 52 -28.77 5.58 13.84
N ARG A 53 -28.48 5.84 12.57
CA ARG A 53 -29.46 5.83 11.50
C ARG A 53 -29.77 4.40 11.06
N GLN A 54 -30.96 4.19 10.52
CA GLN A 54 -31.27 2.96 9.80
C GLN A 54 -30.53 2.94 8.45
N TRP A 55 -29.38 2.26 8.40
CA TRP A 55 -28.54 2.17 7.20
C TRP A 55 -29.30 1.58 6.00
N LEU A 56 -29.24 2.26 4.85
CA LEU A 56 -29.91 1.82 3.61
C LEU A 56 -29.23 0.61 2.95
N TYR A 57 -27.90 0.51 3.09
CA TYR A 57 -27.10 -0.53 2.45
C TYR A 57 -26.31 -1.34 3.48
N GLN A 58 -25.11 -0.88 3.86
CA GLN A 58 -24.21 -1.58 4.76
C GLN A 58 -23.83 -0.67 5.91
N THR A 59 -23.58 -1.28 7.07
CA THR A 59 -23.12 -0.54 8.25
C THR A 59 -21.72 0.04 8.02
N PRO A 60 -21.31 1.12 8.71
CA PRO A 60 -19.95 1.64 8.63
C PRO A 60 -18.90 0.57 8.96
N MET A 61 -19.19 -0.31 9.93
CA MET A 61 -18.38 -1.48 10.26
C MET A 61 -18.19 -2.42 9.06
N ASP A 62 -19.29 -2.82 8.41
CA ASP A 62 -19.25 -3.66 7.21
C ASP A 62 -18.41 -3.02 6.11
N ILE A 63 -18.54 -1.72 5.91
CA ILE A 63 -17.79 -0.97 4.90
C ILE A 63 -16.31 -0.99 5.21
N LEU A 64 -15.89 -0.63 6.43
CA LEU A 64 -14.49 -0.61 6.83
C LEU A 64 -13.83 -1.98 6.64
N ILE A 65 -14.49 -3.05 7.08
CA ILE A 65 -13.95 -4.41 6.95
C ILE A 65 -13.92 -4.87 5.48
N LYS A 66 -15.03 -4.74 4.74
CA LYS A 66 -15.11 -5.25 3.36
C LYS A 66 -14.27 -4.43 2.38
N ALA A 67 -14.28 -3.10 2.48
CA ALA A 67 -13.49 -2.24 1.60
C ALA A 67 -11.99 -2.43 1.82
N SER A 68 -11.54 -2.50 3.07
CA SER A 68 -10.13 -2.76 3.36
C SER A 68 -9.70 -4.16 2.92
N ASN A 69 -10.55 -5.18 3.08
CA ASN A 69 -10.30 -6.51 2.53
C ASN A 69 -10.21 -6.51 1.00
N GLY A 70 -11.08 -5.76 0.31
CA GLY A 70 -11.06 -5.66 -1.15
C GLY A 70 -9.79 -5.02 -1.70
N ALA A 71 -9.38 -3.87 -1.14
CA ALA A 71 -8.13 -3.21 -1.55
C ALA A 71 -6.91 -4.09 -1.27
N THR A 72 -6.89 -4.75 -0.11
CA THR A 72 -5.83 -5.69 0.29
C THR A 72 -5.76 -6.90 -0.63
N ASP A 73 -6.90 -7.52 -0.94
CA ASP A 73 -6.97 -8.69 -1.80
C ASP A 73 -6.42 -8.38 -3.19
N PHE A 74 -6.79 -7.23 -3.75
CA PHE A 74 -6.28 -6.81 -5.06
C PHE A 74 -4.77 -6.57 -5.01
N GLY A 75 -4.29 -5.76 -4.05
CA GLY A 75 -2.87 -5.46 -3.89
C GLY A 75 -2.01 -6.71 -3.68
N ASN A 76 -2.41 -7.60 -2.78
CA ASN A 76 -1.69 -8.85 -2.46
C ASN A 76 -1.58 -9.77 -3.69
N LYS A 77 -2.71 -10.03 -4.37
CA LYS A 77 -2.75 -10.94 -5.52
C LYS A 77 -2.04 -10.35 -6.75
N PHE A 78 -2.15 -9.05 -6.98
CA PHE A 78 -1.40 -8.37 -8.04
C PHE A 78 0.11 -8.31 -7.72
N GLY A 79 0.45 -8.15 -6.43
CA GLY A 79 1.82 -7.91 -5.96
C GLY A 79 2.23 -6.44 -5.96
N GLN A 80 1.31 -5.56 -5.53
CA GLN A 80 1.61 -4.17 -5.19
C GLN A 80 1.48 -4.04 -3.66
N PRO A 81 2.57 -3.72 -2.94
CA PRO A 81 2.49 -3.46 -1.50
C PRO A 81 1.69 -2.18 -1.25
N LEU A 82 0.96 -2.13 -0.14
CA LEU A 82 0.24 -0.94 0.29
C LEU A 82 0.92 -0.40 1.55
N ILE A 83 1.61 0.73 1.41
CA ILE A 83 2.57 1.23 2.41
C ILE A 83 2.16 2.54 3.07
N THR A 84 1.08 3.18 2.58
CA THR A 84 0.56 4.46 3.07
C THR A 84 -0.96 4.41 3.10
N GLY A 85 -1.58 5.13 4.04
CA GLY A 85 -3.04 5.22 4.10
C GLY A 85 -3.56 6.03 5.28
N SER A 86 -4.88 6.18 5.35
CA SER A 86 -5.55 6.88 6.45
C SER A 86 -6.97 6.35 6.67
N VAL A 87 -7.51 6.56 7.86
CA VAL A 87 -8.91 6.27 8.17
C VAL A 87 -9.49 7.38 9.03
N LEU A 88 -10.73 7.79 8.74
CA LEU A 88 -11.48 8.75 9.53
C LEU A 88 -12.93 8.27 9.68
N THR A 89 -13.44 8.32 10.90
CA THR A 89 -14.87 8.14 11.17
C THR A 89 -15.44 9.47 11.66
N PHE A 90 -16.61 9.86 11.18
CA PHE A 90 -17.22 11.12 11.61
C PHE A 90 -18.73 11.15 11.42
N GLU A 91 -19.42 11.62 12.46
CA GLU A 91 -20.83 12.01 12.45
C GLU A 91 -20.99 13.23 13.34
N HIS A 92 -21.88 14.15 12.97
CA HIS A 92 -22.28 15.29 13.81
C HIS A 92 -23.68 15.77 13.44
N GLU A 93 -24.44 16.26 14.43
CA GLU A 93 -25.74 16.87 14.21
C GLU A 93 -25.85 18.18 15.01
N GLU A 94 -26.12 19.28 14.31
CA GLU A 94 -26.27 20.61 14.90
C GLU A 94 -27.13 21.49 13.99
N ASP A 95 -27.98 22.34 14.56
CA ASP A 95 -28.90 23.23 13.83
C ASP A 95 -29.71 22.55 12.71
N SER A 96 -30.23 21.34 12.99
CA SER A 96 -30.96 20.47 12.04
C SER A 96 -30.15 20.01 10.83
N ARG A 97 -28.82 20.18 10.84
CA ARG A 97 -27.91 19.69 9.82
C ARG A 97 -27.27 18.38 10.28
N LYS A 98 -27.46 17.33 9.48
CA LYS A 98 -26.80 16.03 9.69
C LYS A 98 -25.55 15.92 8.82
N LEU A 99 -24.41 15.75 9.47
CA LEU A 99 -23.10 15.63 8.85
C LEU A 99 -22.55 14.22 9.07
N GLY A 100 -21.96 13.63 8.04
CA GLY A 100 -21.35 12.31 8.15
C GLY A 100 -20.98 11.72 6.79
N PHE A 101 -20.04 10.78 6.81
CA PHE A 101 -19.62 10.05 5.61
C PHE A 101 -20.50 8.80 5.37
N ASP A 102 -21.82 9.00 5.25
CA ASP A 102 -22.77 7.94 4.91
C ASP A 102 -22.60 7.48 3.45
N LYS A 103 -22.40 8.45 2.55
CA LYS A 103 -21.71 8.20 1.28
C LYS A 103 -20.22 8.27 1.56
N VAL A 104 -19.59 7.11 1.51
CA VAL A 104 -18.23 6.90 2.02
C VAL A 104 -17.17 7.40 1.05
N ILE A 105 -15.99 7.69 1.58
CA ILE A 105 -14.79 7.87 0.77
C ILE A 105 -13.99 6.58 0.84
N MET A 106 -13.80 5.93 -0.31
CA MET A 106 -12.78 4.92 -0.51
C MET A 106 -11.87 5.44 -1.62
N LEU A 107 -10.65 5.81 -1.25
CA LEU A 107 -9.63 6.25 -2.19
C LEU A 107 -8.59 5.14 -2.34
N ALA A 108 -8.29 4.79 -3.59
CA ALA A 108 -7.08 4.06 -3.95
C ALA A 108 -6.17 5.02 -4.72
N GLY A 109 -4.92 5.13 -4.28
CA GLY A 109 -3.86 5.91 -4.91
C GLY A 109 -2.59 5.06 -5.02
N GLY A 110 -1.54 5.61 -5.60
CA GLY A 110 -0.29 4.89 -5.70
C GLY A 110 0.84 5.68 -6.35
N ILE A 111 2.04 5.13 -6.20
CA ILE A 111 3.26 5.59 -6.87
C ILE A 111 3.74 4.54 -7.85
N GLY A 112 4.38 4.99 -8.92
CA GLY A 112 4.99 4.16 -9.96
C GLY A 112 6.27 4.78 -10.49
N TYR A 113 6.92 4.09 -11.42
CA TYR A 113 8.12 4.57 -12.09
C TYR A 113 8.05 4.29 -13.59
N GLY A 114 8.77 5.11 -14.36
CA GLY A 114 8.92 4.94 -15.79
C GLY A 114 10.26 5.49 -16.27
N LYS A 115 10.68 5.09 -17.47
CA LYS A 115 11.87 5.67 -18.12
C LYS A 115 11.52 7.08 -18.60
N ALA A 116 12.36 8.07 -18.31
CA ALA A 116 12.10 9.47 -18.70
C ALA A 116 11.89 9.64 -20.22
N SER A 117 12.62 8.87 -21.04
CA SER A 117 12.48 8.84 -22.51
C SER A 117 11.13 8.29 -23.00
N GLN A 118 10.36 7.62 -22.15
CA GLN A 118 9.07 7.00 -22.46
C GLN A 118 7.89 7.74 -21.79
N ALA A 119 8.14 8.86 -21.12
CA ALA A 119 7.13 9.60 -20.35
C ALA A 119 6.06 10.28 -21.23
N GLN A 120 6.39 10.57 -22.50
CA GLN A 120 5.47 11.17 -23.46
C GLN A 120 4.91 10.09 -24.39
N LYS A 121 3.58 10.09 -24.58
CA LYS A 121 2.93 9.25 -25.59
C LYS A 121 3.40 9.69 -26.99
N GLN A 122 3.52 8.72 -27.90
CA GLN A 122 3.74 9.01 -29.31
C GLN A 122 2.40 9.18 -30.03
N LYS A 123 2.43 9.78 -31.22
CA LYS A 123 1.24 9.99 -32.03
C LYS A 123 0.93 8.75 -32.88
N PRO A 124 -0.26 8.13 -32.74
CA PRO A 124 -0.76 7.09 -33.64
C PRO A 124 -0.65 7.49 -35.12
N GLN A 125 -0.29 6.55 -35.99
CA GLN A 125 -0.22 6.73 -37.44
C GLN A 125 -1.28 5.89 -38.15
N GLU A 126 -1.71 6.31 -39.34
CA GLU A 126 -2.64 5.55 -40.17
C GLU A 126 -2.11 4.13 -40.40
N GLY A 127 -2.97 3.13 -40.17
CA GLY A 127 -2.62 1.72 -40.34
C GLY A 127 -2.05 1.04 -39.08
N ASP A 128 -1.68 1.80 -38.04
CA ASP A 128 -1.33 1.24 -36.73
C ASP A 128 -2.46 0.37 -36.18
N ASN A 129 -2.08 -0.68 -35.46
CA ASN A 129 -3.03 -1.60 -34.85
C ASN A 129 -3.53 -1.07 -33.51
N ILE A 130 -4.85 -1.16 -33.32
CA ILE A 130 -5.51 -0.89 -32.06
C ILE A 130 -5.76 -2.23 -31.37
N VAL A 131 -5.27 -2.37 -30.15
CA VAL A 131 -5.25 -3.62 -29.41
C VAL A 131 -5.92 -3.44 -28.05
N VAL A 132 -6.69 -4.44 -27.64
CA VAL A 132 -7.18 -4.60 -26.27
C VAL A 132 -6.41 -5.74 -25.63
N LEU A 133 -5.84 -5.49 -24.46
CA LEU A 133 -5.10 -6.46 -23.65
C LEU A 133 -5.86 -6.71 -22.34
N GLY A 134 -6.05 -7.98 -21.96
CA GLY A 134 -6.63 -8.35 -20.66
C GLY A 134 -7.99 -9.07 -20.73
N GLY A 135 -8.90 -8.72 -19.83
CA GLY A 135 -10.16 -9.46 -19.59
C GLY A 135 -11.22 -9.40 -20.70
N GLU A 136 -12.17 -10.35 -20.65
CA GLU A 136 -13.31 -10.43 -21.56
C GLU A 136 -14.50 -9.55 -21.12
N ASN A 137 -15.38 -9.21 -22.07
CA ASN A 137 -16.57 -8.40 -21.80
C ASN A 137 -17.68 -9.22 -21.15
N TYR A 138 -18.24 -8.68 -20.07
CA TYR A 138 -19.46 -9.15 -19.40
C TYR A 138 -20.42 -7.96 -19.18
N ARG A 139 -21.67 -8.25 -18.78
CA ARG A 139 -22.64 -7.20 -18.39
C ARG A 139 -22.31 -6.66 -17.00
N ILE A 140 -21.25 -5.85 -16.92
CA ILE A 140 -20.71 -5.27 -15.67
C ILE A 140 -20.64 -3.74 -15.82
N GLY A 141 -21.04 -3.03 -14.76
CA GLY A 141 -20.89 -1.58 -14.65
C GLY A 141 -21.63 -0.76 -15.71
N MET A 142 -22.69 -1.31 -16.30
CA MET A 142 -23.43 -0.62 -17.36
C MET A 142 -24.06 0.67 -16.84
N GLY A 143 -23.48 1.81 -17.21
CA GLY A 143 -23.90 3.14 -16.74
C GLY A 143 -23.38 3.51 -15.35
N GLY A 144 -22.30 2.86 -14.86
CA GLY A 144 -21.69 3.14 -13.56
C GLY A 144 -21.36 4.63 -13.35
N ALA A 145 -20.81 5.28 -14.38
CA ALA A 145 -20.55 6.72 -14.36
C ALA A 145 -21.81 7.56 -14.08
N ALA A 146 -22.95 7.24 -14.70
CA ALA A 146 -24.20 7.97 -14.49
C ALA A 146 -24.76 7.77 -13.07
N VAL A 147 -24.61 6.57 -12.50
CA VAL A 147 -24.99 6.27 -11.11
C VAL A 147 -24.08 6.97 -10.11
N SER A 148 -22.76 7.02 -10.36
CA SER A 148 -21.80 7.71 -9.49
C SER A 148 -22.00 9.23 -9.43
N SER A 149 -22.54 9.80 -10.51
CA SER A 149 -22.85 11.22 -10.66
C SER A 149 -24.19 11.65 -10.03
N ALA A 150 -24.94 10.71 -9.46
CA ALA A 150 -26.22 10.97 -8.77
C ALA A 150 -26.09 10.87 -7.25
N ASP A 151 -27.08 11.42 -6.53
CA ASP A 151 -27.21 11.22 -5.09
C ASP A 151 -27.53 9.74 -4.82
N THR A 152 -26.85 9.13 -3.84
CA THR A 152 -27.08 7.73 -3.49
C THR A 152 -28.48 7.57 -2.87
N GLY A 153 -29.21 6.51 -3.26
CA GLY A 153 -30.60 6.27 -2.84
C GLY A 153 -31.69 6.92 -3.72
N GLN A 154 -31.31 7.62 -4.81
CA GLN A 154 -32.27 8.25 -5.73
C GLN A 154 -32.86 7.29 -6.79
N HIS A 155 -32.19 6.18 -7.09
CA HIS A 155 -32.56 5.25 -8.17
C HIS A 155 -33.16 3.93 -7.66
N GLY A 156 -33.91 3.22 -8.51
CA GLY A 156 -34.46 1.90 -8.18
C GLY A 156 -33.39 0.79 -8.18
N SER A 157 -33.63 -0.27 -7.42
CA SER A 157 -32.68 -1.38 -7.18
C SER A 157 -32.13 -2.05 -8.45
N GLY A 158 -32.89 -2.08 -9.55
CA GLY A 158 -32.43 -2.66 -10.83
C GLY A 158 -31.29 -1.88 -11.51
N ILE A 159 -31.23 -0.56 -11.32
CA ILE A 159 -30.13 0.29 -11.84
C ILE A 159 -28.89 0.15 -10.94
N GLU A 160 -29.10 -0.01 -9.64
CA GLU A 160 -28.01 -0.16 -8.66
C GLU A 160 -27.32 -1.53 -8.74
N LEU A 161 -28.04 -2.59 -9.11
CA LEU A 161 -27.45 -3.91 -9.38
C LEU A 161 -26.47 -3.88 -10.57
N ASN A 162 -26.70 -3.02 -11.57
CA ASN A 162 -25.78 -2.88 -12.71
C ASN A 162 -24.46 -2.20 -12.33
N ALA A 163 -24.39 -1.53 -11.16
CA ALA A 163 -23.19 -0.86 -10.67
C ALA A 163 -22.30 -1.77 -9.81
N ILE A 164 -22.69 -3.04 -9.56
CA ILE A 164 -21.84 -3.99 -8.85
C ILE A 164 -20.63 -4.32 -9.72
N GLN A 165 -19.46 -4.03 -9.16
CA GLN A 165 -18.16 -4.26 -9.78
C GLN A 165 -17.66 -5.70 -9.54
N ARG A 166 -16.67 -6.14 -10.33
CA ARG A 166 -16.01 -7.43 -10.18
C ARG A 166 -14.52 -7.28 -10.42
N SER A 167 -13.70 -7.85 -9.54
CA SER A 167 -12.24 -7.83 -9.69
C SER A 167 -11.66 -9.19 -10.06
N ASN A 168 -10.55 -9.17 -10.80
CA ASN A 168 -9.68 -10.32 -11.04
C ASN A 168 -8.19 -9.90 -11.09
N PRO A 169 -7.52 -9.76 -9.93
CA PRO A 169 -6.17 -9.21 -9.87
C PRO A 169 -5.12 -9.98 -10.68
N GLU A 170 -5.27 -11.31 -10.83
CA GLU A 170 -4.36 -12.14 -11.63
C GLU A 170 -4.41 -11.80 -13.12
N MET A 171 -5.60 -11.46 -13.65
CA MET A 171 -5.73 -11.00 -15.04
C MET A 171 -4.97 -9.68 -15.23
N GLN A 172 -5.12 -8.76 -14.27
CA GLN A 172 -4.39 -7.50 -14.32
C GLN A 172 -2.88 -7.71 -14.21
N LYS A 173 -2.42 -8.66 -13.39
CA LYS A 173 -1.00 -9.03 -13.30
C LYS A 173 -0.46 -9.54 -14.63
N ARG A 174 -1.22 -10.37 -15.35
CA ARG A 174 -0.83 -10.87 -16.69
C ARG A 174 -0.72 -9.72 -17.70
N ALA A 175 -1.72 -8.85 -17.76
CA ALA A 175 -1.67 -7.66 -18.62
C ALA A 175 -0.49 -6.74 -18.26
N ALA A 176 -0.27 -6.49 -16.97
CA ALA A 176 0.86 -5.70 -16.49
C ALA A 176 2.22 -6.33 -16.85
N ASN A 177 2.35 -7.66 -16.75
CA ASN A 177 3.58 -8.35 -17.14
C ASN A 177 3.85 -8.25 -18.66
N ALA A 178 2.81 -8.27 -19.49
CA ALA A 178 2.97 -8.08 -20.93
C ALA A 178 3.40 -6.64 -21.27
N VAL A 179 2.79 -5.63 -20.63
CA VAL A 179 3.24 -4.22 -20.73
C VAL A 179 4.67 -4.07 -20.23
N ARG A 180 5.02 -4.66 -19.08
CA ARG A 180 6.38 -4.68 -18.53
C ARG A 180 7.38 -5.25 -19.54
N GLY A 181 7.04 -6.34 -20.21
CA GLY A 181 7.89 -6.95 -21.23
C GLY A 181 8.27 -5.97 -22.34
N MET A 182 7.37 -5.07 -22.73
CA MET A 182 7.65 -4.00 -23.71
C MET A 182 8.44 -2.84 -23.09
N VAL A 183 8.01 -2.34 -21.93
CA VAL A 183 8.62 -1.16 -21.27
C VAL A 183 10.08 -1.43 -20.86
N GLU A 184 10.36 -2.62 -20.35
CA GLU A 184 11.70 -3.02 -19.89
C GLU A 184 12.60 -3.54 -21.02
N SER A 185 12.08 -3.77 -22.23
CA SER A 185 12.90 -4.11 -23.41
C SER A 185 13.88 -2.99 -23.79
N GLU A 186 14.88 -3.34 -24.60
CA GLU A 186 15.84 -2.38 -25.18
C GLU A 186 15.12 -1.29 -25.96
N GLU A 187 14.15 -1.69 -26.78
CA GLU A 187 13.23 -0.81 -27.51
C GLU A 187 11.79 -1.06 -27.06
N ASN A 188 11.04 0.01 -26.77
CA ASN A 188 9.61 -0.04 -26.47
C ASN A 188 8.82 0.41 -27.69
N PHE A 189 8.00 -0.49 -28.24
CA PHE A 189 7.19 -0.23 -29.44
C PHE A 189 5.74 0.20 -29.14
N ILE A 190 5.38 0.42 -27.88
CA ILE A 190 4.06 0.98 -27.52
C ILE A 190 4.04 2.44 -27.97
N VAL A 191 3.12 2.79 -28.88
CA VAL A 191 2.94 4.17 -29.35
C VAL A 191 2.13 4.96 -28.32
N SER A 192 1.01 4.39 -27.91
CA SER A 192 0.09 4.96 -26.92
C SER A 192 -0.58 3.84 -26.15
N ILE A 193 -0.87 4.07 -24.87
CA ILE A 193 -1.55 3.13 -23.98
C ILE A 193 -2.56 3.89 -23.11
N HIS A 194 -3.67 3.24 -22.78
CA HIS A 194 -4.75 3.80 -21.96
C HIS A 194 -5.42 2.72 -21.12
N ASP A 195 -5.87 3.06 -19.92
CA ASP A 195 -6.69 2.16 -19.10
C ASP A 195 -8.11 2.02 -19.68
N HIS A 196 -8.77 0.90 -19.40
CA HIS A 196 -10.23 0.82 -19.48
C HIS A 196 -10.84 1.07 -18.10
N GLY A 197 -11.65 2.13 -18.00
CA GLY A 197 -12.41 2.49 -16.82
C GLY A 197 -13.88 2.79 -17.17
N ALA A 198 -14.36 3.94 -16.69
CA ALA A 198 -15.72 4.41 -16.94
C ALA A 198 -16.00 4.54 -18.45
N GLY A 199 -17.18 4.07 -18.89
CA GLY A 199 -17.54 4.06 -20.32
C GLY A 199 -16.87 2.96 -21.16
N GLY A 200 -15.98 2.14 -20.60
CA GLY A 200 -15.48 0.94 -21.26
C GLY A 200 -14.65 1.19 -22.52
N HIS A 201 -14.92 0.42 -23.58
CA HIS A 201 -14.20 0.56 -24.86
C HIS A 201 -14.45 1.92 -25.52
N LEU A 202 -15.63 2.51 -25.31
CA LEU A 202 -15.97 3.81 -25.88
C LEU A 202 -14.98 4.89 -25.43
N ASN A 203 -14.73 4.98 -24.12
CA ASN A 203 -13.82 5.99 -23.58
C ASN A 203 -12.37 5.67 -23.95
N CYS A 204 -11.89 4.48 -23.56
CA CYS A 204 -10.48 4.10 -23.75
C CYS A 204 -10.04 4.16 -25.22
N LEU A 205 -10.81 3.57 -26.14
CA LEU A 205 -10.38 3.48 -27.54
C LEU A 205 -10.53 4.82 -28.27
N SER A 206 -11.47 5.69 -27.87
CA SER A 206 -11.59 7.01 -28.48
C SER A 206 -10.44 7.93 -28.07
N GLU A 207 -10.00 7.90 -26.80
CA GLU A 207 -8.84 8.66 -26.33
C GLU A 207 -7.54 8.23 -27.04
N LEU A 208 -7.41 6.94 -27.36
CA LEU A 208 -6.25 6.44 -28.12
C LEU A 208 -6.20 6.96 -29.56
N VAL A 209 -7.33 7.36 -30.16
CA VAL A 209 -7.41 7.75 -31.58
C VAL A 209 -8.01 9.13 -31.79
N GLU A 210 -8.09 9.97 -30.75
CA GLU A 210 -8.75 11.29 -30.77
C GLU A 210 -8.23 12.18 -31.91
N GLU A 211 -6.92 12.15 -32.17
CA GLU A 211 -6.31 12.97 -33.20
C GLU A 211 -6.34 12.35 -34.61
N THR A 212 -6.75 11.09 -34.76
CA THR A 212 -6.55 10.33 -36.01
C THR A 212 -7.79 9.65 -36.55
N GLY A 213 -8.75 9.29 -35.71
CA GLY A 213 -9.81 8.34 -36.08
C GLY A 213 -9.37 6.88 -35.95
N GLY A 214 -10.35 6.00 -35.82
CA GLY A 214 -10.14 4.56 -35.69
C GLY A 214 -11.35 3.75 -36.15
N LEU A 215 -11.07 2.67 -36.88
CA LEU A 215 -12.05 1.66 -37.26
C LEU A 215 -11.91 0.45 -36.34
N ILE A 216 -12.87 0.27 -35.44
CA ILE A 216 -12.95 -0.86 -34.52
C ILE A 216 -13.85 -1.95 -35.14
N ASN A 217 -13.30 -3.15 -35.24
CA ASN A 217 -14.02 -4.35 -35.64
C ASN A 217 -14.76 -4.92 -34.41
N LEU A 218 -16.08 -4.78 -34.42
CA LEU A 218 -16.97 -5.24 -33.34
C LEU A 218 -16.84 -6.74 -33.08
N ASP A 219 -16.59 -7.54 -34.12
CA ASP A 219 -16.53 -9.01 -34.02
C ASP A 219 -15.22 -9.50 -33.39
N LYS A 220 -14.21 -8.62 -33.26
CA LYS A 220 -12.91 -8.91 -32.64
C LYS A 220 -12.78 -8.43 -31.20
N LEU A 221 -13.78 -7.69 -30.70
CA LEU A 221 -13.80 -7.32 -29.29
C LEU A 221 -13.98 -8.56 -28.42
N PRO A 222 -13.41 -8.59 -27.21
CA PRO A 222 -13.42 -9.79 -26.39
C PRO A 222 -14.80 -10.01 -25.77
N VAL A 223 -15.48 -11.13 -26.06
CA VAL A 223 -16.84 -11.40 -25.57
C VAL A 223 -16.84 -12.62 -24.65
N GLY A 224 -17.05 -12.40 -23.35
CA GLY A 224 -17.15 -13.47 -22.34
C GLY A 224 -18.59 -13.93 -22.09
N ASP A 225 -19.58 -13.07 -22.36
CA ASP A 225 -21.00 -13.40 -22.35
C ASP A 225 -21.58 -13.25 -23.79
N PRO A 226 -21.99 -14.35 -24.45
CA PRO A 226 -22.48 -14.30 -25.82
C PRO A 226 -23.86 -13.63 -25.95
N THR A 227 -24.53 -13.29 -24.85
CA THR A 227 -25.85 -12.64 -24.85
C THR A 227 -25.78 -11.10 -24.90
N LEU A 228 -24.58 -10.52 -24.89
CA LEU A 228 -24.40 -9.07 -24.92
C LEU A 228 -24.85 -8.48 -26.27
N SER A 229 -25.65 -7.44 -26.19
CA SER A 229 -25.96 -6.57 -27.33
C SER A 229 -24.74 -5.74 -27.73
N ALA A 230 -24.74 -5.18 -28.95
CA ALA A 230 -23.67 -4.29 -29.41
C ALA A 230 -23.43 -3.10 -28.46
N LYS A 231 -24.49 -2.56 -27.85
CA LYS A 231 -24.40 -1.50 -26.84
C LYS A 231 -23.62 -1.97 -25.60
N GLU A 232 -23.90 -3.17 -25.12
CA GLU A 232 -23.24 -3.72 -23.93
C GLU A 232 -21.79 -4.13 -24.22
N ILE A 233 -21.52 -4.67 -25.42
CA ILE A 233 -20.14 -4.95 -25.86
C ILE A 233 -19.31 -3.66 -25.86
N ILE A 234 -19.84 -2.56 -26.39
CA ILE A 234 -19.10 -1.30 -26.49
C ILE A 234 -19.00 -0.59 -25.13
N GLY A 235 -20.09 -0.56 -24.35
CA GLY A 235 -20.22 0.31 -23.17
C GLY A 235 -20.04 -0.37 -21.80
N ASN A 236 -19.64 -1.64 -21.73
CA ASN A 236 -19.41 -2.31 -20.44
C ASN A 236 -18.13 -1.82 -19.75
N GLU A 237 -18.17 -1.78 -18.42
CA GLU A 237 -17.05 -1.43 -17.56
C GLU A 237 -16.39 -2.68 -16.96
N SER A 238 -16.29 -3.76 -17.74
CA SER A 238 -15.53 -4.95 -17.32
C SER A 238 -14.08 -4.56 -17.01
N GLN A 239 -13.53 -5.16 -15.96
CA GLN A 239 -12.25 -4.76 -15.38
C GLN A 239 -11.05 -5.45 -16.04
N GLU A 240 -9.84 -5.05 -15.61
CA GLU A 240 -8.56 -5.65 -16.03
C GLU A 240 -8.29 -5.61 -17.54
N ARG A 241 -8.67 -4.51 -18.20
CA ARG A 241 -8.43 -4.26 -19.63
C ARG A 241 -7.56 -3.00 -19.85
N MET A 242 -6.67 -3.06 -20.83
CA MET A 242 -5.85 -1.96 -21.32
C MET A 242 -6.04 -1.81 -22.83
N GLY A 243 -6.11 -0.59 -23.32
CA GLY A 243 -6.06 -0.29 -24.75
C GLY A 243 -4.66 0.18 -25.12
N LEU A 244 -4.16 -0.25 -26.29
CA LEU A 244 -2.86 0.18 -26.79
C LEU A 244 -2.87 0.35 -28.31
N VAL A 245 -1.98 1.21 -28.79
CA VAL A 245 -1.68 1.41 -30.21
C VAL A 245 -0.23 0.96 -30.47
N ILE A 246 -0.04 0.19 -31.53
CA ILE A 246 1.27 -0.35 -31.92
C ILE A 246 1.40 -0.46 -33.44
N GLY A 247 2.59 -0.19 -33.95
CA GLY A 247 2.94 -0.35 -35.37
C GLY A 247 2.75 -1.79 -35.86
N ASN A 248 2.42 -1.95 -37.14
CA ASN A 248 2.07 -3.24 -37.71
C ASN A 248 3.24 -4.24 -37.73
N GLU A 249 4.45 -3.75 -37.87
CA GLU A 249 5.71 -4.50 -37.83
C GLU A 249 6.04 -5.05 -36.43
N HIS A 250 5.44 -4.51 -35.37
CA HIS A 250 5.76 -4.88 -33.98
C HIS A 250 4.67 -5.70 -33.30
N ILE A 251 3.51 -5.92 -33.95
CA ILE A 251 2.37 -6.64 -33.38
C ILE A 251 2.72 -8.07 -32.96
N GLU A 252 3.53 -8.78 -33.75
CA GLU A 252 3.96 -10.15 -33.45
C GLU A 252 4.85 -10.23 -32.21
N THR A 253 5.64 -9.18 -31.96
CA THR A 253 6.48 -9.08 -30.76
C THR A 253 5.61 -8.99 -29.51
N LEU A 254 4.61 -8.10 -29.54
CA LEU A 254 3.66 -7.97 -28.45
C LEU A 254 2.85 -9.26 -28.25
N GLN A 255 2.38 -9.90 -29.33
CA GLN A 255 1.64 -11.16 -29.25
C GLN A 255 2.48 -12.27 -28.60
N LYS A 256 3.76 -12.40 -28.98
CA LYS A 256 4.67 -13.38 -28.38
C LYS A 256 4.88 -13.16 -26.89
N ILE A 257 5.00 -11.90 -26.46
CA ILE A 257 5.10 -11.54 -25.04
C ILE A 257 3.78 -11.86 -24.33
N ALA A 258 2.64 -11.45 -24.89
CA ALA A 258 1.32 -11.69 -24.35
C ALA A 258 1.04 -13.20 -24.19
N ASP A 259 1.35 -14.02 -25.21
CA ASP A 259 1.21 -15.48 -25.16
C ASP A 259 2.09 -16.11 -24.08
N ARG A 260 3.34 -15.64 -23.94
CA ARG A 260 4.24 -16.12 -22.90
C ARG A 260 3.68 -15.85 -21.51
N GLU A 261 3.23 -14.62 -21.26
CA GLU A 261 2.63 -14.18 -19.99
C GLU A 261 1.17 -14.65 -19.82
N ARG A 262 0.63 -15.33 -20.84
CA ARG A 262 -0.78 -15.76 -20.93
C ARG A 262 -1.75 -14.58 -20.80
N SER A 263 -1.37 -13.37 -21.19
CA SER A 263 -2.26 -12.22 -21.22
C SER A 263 -3.10 -12.27 -22.50
N PRO A 264 -4.44 -12.33 -22.45
CA PRO A 264 -5.25 -12.29 -23.66
C PRO A 264 -5.04 -10.97 -24.39
N MET A 265 -4.89 -11.05 -25.71
CA MET A 265 -4.63 -9.93 -26.59
C MET A 265 -5.55 -10.01 -27.80
N TYR A 266 -6.20 -8.90 -28.12
CA TYR A 266 -7.16 -8.80 -29.20
C TYR A 266 -6.77 -7.62 -30.08
N THR A 267 -6.45 -7.87 -31.36
CA THR A 267 -6.26 -6.80 -32.35
C THR A 267 -7.63 -6.38 -32.88
N VAL A 268 -8.19 -5.34 -32.29
CA VAL A 268 -9.60 -4.96 -32.43
C VAL A 268 -9.84 -3.96 -33.55
N GLY A 269 -8.82 -3.29 -34.07
CA GLY A 269 -9.03 -2.27 -35.07
C GLY A 269 -7.76 -1.69 -35.65
N LYS A 270 -7.94 -0.65 -36.48
CA LYS A 270 -6.84 0.13 -37.06
C LYS A 270 -7.11 1.63 -36.96
N VAL A 271 -6.03 2.39 -36.82
CA VAL A 271 -6.07 3.84 -36.95
C VAL A 271 -6.38 4.20 -38.40
N SER A 272 -7.38 5.05 -38.62
CA SER A 272 -7.95 5.32 -39.95
C SER A 272 -7.44 6.60 -40.62
N GLY A 273 -6.98 7.60 -39.86
CA GLY A 273 -6.53 8.89 -40.39
C GLY A 273 -7.66 9.82 -40.88
N ASP A 274 -8.92 9.38 -40.85
CA ASP A 274 -10.08 10.11 -41.36
C ASP A 274 -10.86 10.89 -40.30
N HIS A 275 -10.35 10.92 -39.05
CA HIS A 275 -11.00 11.53 -37.89
C HIS A 275 -12.41 11.00 -37.58
N ARG A 276 -12.73 9.79 -38.06
CA ARG A 276 -13.96 9.09 -37.71
C ARG A 276 -13.69 7.99 -36.69
N PHE A 277 -14.63 7.79 -35.79
CA PHE A 277 -14.59 6.70 -34.83
C PHE A 277 -15.79 5.78 -35.06
N THR A 278 -15.50 4.59 -35.56
CA THR A 278 -16.51 3.67 -36.07
C THR A 278 -16.34 2.29 -35.43
N PHE A 279 -17.43 1.76 -34.85
CA PHE A 279 -17.54 0.34 -34.53
C PHE A 279 -18.34 -0.33 -35.64
N LYS A 280 -17.75 -1.32 -36.30
CA LYS A 280 -18.37 -2.05 -37.41
C LYS A 280 -18.18 -3.56 -37.23
N SER A 281 -19.25 -4.32 -37.38
CA SER A 281 -19.16 -5.78 -37.55
C SER A 281 -18.78 -6.09 -38.99
N GLU A 282 -17.72 -6.86 -39.20
CA GLU A 282 -17.36 -7.37 -40.53
C GLU A 282 -18.33 -8.46 -40.98
N THR A 283 -18.83 -9.26 -40.05
CA THR A 283 -19.71 -10.39 -40.29
C THR A 283 -21.11 -9.94 -40.72
N THR A 284 -21.67 -8.93 -40.06
CA THR A 284 -23.05 -8.45 -40.32
C THR A 284 -23.10 -7.15 -41.11
N GLY A 285 -21.98 -6.41 -41.20
CA GLY A 285 -21.94 -5.07 -41.77
C GLY A 285 -22.56 -3.99 -40.89
N ALA A 286 -23.13 -4.35 -39.73
CA ALA A 286 -23.76 -3.42 -38.81
C ALA A 286 -22.74 -2.41 -38.26
N LYS A 287 -23.13 -1.15 -38.22
CA LYS A 287 -22.36 -0.04 -37.65
C LYS A 287 -23.11 0.56 -36.46
N PRO A 288 -23.07 -0.06 -35.28
CA PRO A 288 -23.78 0.47 -34.10
C PRO A 288 -23.30 1.87 -33.69
N MET A 289 -22.09 2.28 -34.10
CA MET A 289 -21.54 3.61 -33.86
C MET A 289 -20.66 4.03 -35.04
N ASP A 290 -20.87 5.24 -35.57
CA ASP A 290 -20.12 5.81 -36.70
C ASP A 290 -20.18 7.35 -36.67
N PHE A 291 -19.28 7.97 -35.90
CA PHE A 291 -19.27 9.43 -35.68
C PHE A 291 -17.98 10.08 -36.14
N GLU A 292 -18.03 11.36 -36.50
CA GLU A 292 -16.81 12.17 -36.52
C GLU A 292 -16.40 12.44 -35.07
N LEU A 293 -15.11 12.37 -34.76
CA LEU A 293 -14.62 12.54 -33.38
C LEU A 293 -15.02 13.88 -32.77
N LYS A 294 -15.07 14.94 -33.60
CA LYS A 294 -15.53 16.29 -33.19
C LYS A 294 -16.98 16.33 -32.70
N ASP A 295 -17.83 15.42 -33.20
CA ASP A 295 -19.24 15.35 -32.79
C ASP A 295 -19.37 14.64 -31.43
N MET A 296 -18.44 13.74 -31.12
CA MET A 296 -18.40 13.01 -29.85
C MET A 296 -17.79 13.86 -28.72
N PHE A 297 -16.69 14.56 -28.97
CA PHE A 297 -16.03 15.45 -28.02
C PHE A 297 -16.56 16.89 -28.06
N GLY A 298 -17.77 17.09 -28.61
CA GLY A 298 -18.34 18.40 -28.94
C GLY A 298 -18.28 19.43 -27.82
N SER A 299 -18.26 20.72 -28.22
CA SER A 299 -18.11 21.89 -27.37
C SER A 299 -19.37 22.19 -26.52
N SER A 300 -19.58 21.39 -25.47
CA SER A 300 -20.59 21.73 -24.46
C SER A 300 -20.33 23.15 -23.89
N PRO A 301 -21.37 23.99 -23.70
CA PRO A 301 -21.18 25.32 -23.13
C PRO A 301 -20.52 25.24 -21.75
N LYS A 302 -19.68 26.22 -21.42
CA LYS A 302 -19.14 26.34 -20.05
C LYS A 302 -20.31 26.42 -19.06
N ILE A 303 -20.33 25.54 -18.07
CA ILE A 303 -21.30 25.57 -16.98
C ILE A 303 -20.93 26.71 -16.04
N VAL A 304 -21.89 27.56 -15.70
CA VAL A 304 -21.77 28.57 -14.64
C VAL A 304 -22.57 28.05 -13.46
N MET A 305 -21.88 27.84 -12.33
CA MET A 305 -22.50 27.45 -11.07
C MET A 305 -22.61 28.70 -10.19
N GLU A 306 -23.84 29.04 -9.77
CA GLU A 306 -24.13 30.18 -8.89
C GLU A 306 -24.50 29.66 -7.51
N ASP A 307 -23.84 30.17 -6.47
CA ASP A 307 -24.09 29.83 -5.07
C ASP A 307 -23.71 31.02 -4.17
N GLN A 308 -24.09 30.97 -2.90
CA GLN A 308 -23.87 32.03 -1.92
C GLN A 308 -23.00 31.56 -0.76
N THR A 309 -22.11 32.43 -0.26
CA THR A 309 -21.34 32.11 0.95
C THR A 309 -22.26 32.10 2.17
N ILE A 310 -22.30 30.97 2.88
CA ILE A 310 -23.03 30.80 4.13
C ILE A 310 -22.03 30.75 5.29
N ASP A 311 -22.14 31.69 6.22
CA ASP A 311 -21.40 31.67 7.49
C ASP A 311 -22.08 30.68 8.45
N ARG A 312 -21.44 29.53 8.68
CA ARG A 312 -21.93 28.49 9.59
C ARG A 312 -21.11 28.52 10.87
N LYS A 313 -21.78 28.69 12.00
CA LYS A 313 -21.15 28.72 13.32
C LYS A 313 -21.51 27.45 14.07
N TYR A 314 -20.51 26.80 14.64
CA TYR A 314 -20.70 25.64 15.49
C TYR A 314 -20.42 26.01 16.95
N GLU A 315 -20.96 25.23 17.88
CA GLU A 315 -20.76 25.42 19.31
C GLU A 315 -19.27 25.32 19.71
N GLU A 316 -18.89 26.13 20.70
CA GLU A 316 -17.54 26.12 21.26
C GLU A 316 -17.22 24.80 21.98
N VAL A 317 -15.93 24.44 21.97
CA VAL A 317 -15.43 23.26 22.68
C VAL A 317 -15.28 23.59 24.17
N SER A 318 -16.05 22.92 25.03
CA SER A 318 -16.00 23.08 26.49
C SER A 318 -15.48 21.82 27.16
N TYR A 319 -14.64 21.98 28.19
CA TYR A 319 -13.95 20.86 28.85
C TYR A 319 -13.55 21.21 30.28
N GLN A 320 -13.20 20.18 31.04
CA GLN A 320 -12.67 20.31 32.39
C GLN A 320 -11.27 19.72 32.46
N LYS A 321 -10.28 20.49 32.91
CA LYS A 321 -8.88 20.04 33.01
C LYS A 321 -8.73 18.75 33.85
N ALA A 322 -9.60 18.55 34.85
CA ALA A 322 -9.59 17.35 35.70
C ALA A 322 -9.86 16.05 34.91
N GLU A 323 -10.54 16.13 33.76
CA GLU A 323 -10.91 14.99 32.92
C GLU A 323 -9.85 14.66 31.86
N LEU A 324 -8.66 15.28 31.90
CA LEU A 324 -7.60 15.07 30.90
C LEU A 324 -7.32 13.58 30.62
N SER A 325 -7.23 12.75 31.67
CA SER A 325 -6.95 11.32 31.50
C SER A 325 -8.10 10.60 30.79
N THR A 326 -9.34 10.91 31.16
CA THR A 326 -10.55 10.40 30.51
C THR A 326 -10.57 10.78 29.03
N TYR A 327 -10.35 12.06 28.72
CA TYR A 327 -10.34 12.55 27.34
C TYR A 327 -9.25 11.90 26.50
N LEU A 328 -8.04 11.75 27.06
CA LEU A 328 -6.94 11.10 26.36
C LEU A 328 -7.27 9.66 26.00
N GLU A 329 -7.81 8.87 26.93
CA GLU A 329 -8.21 7.49 26.64
C GLU A 329 -9.29 7.40 25.55
N GLN A 330 -10.21 8.36 25.49
CA GLN A 330 -11.24 8.42 24.45
C GLN A 330 -10.65 8.81 23.09
N VAL A 331 -9.79 9.84 23.04
CA VAL A 331 -9.09 10.28 21.82
C VAL A 331 -8.27 9.13 21.23
N LEU A 332 -7.51 8.40 22.05
CA LEU A 332 -6.71 7.25 21.61
C LEU A 332 -7.55 6.09 21.05
N GLN A 333 -8.88 6.09 21.23
CA GLN A 333 -9.78 5.07 20.70
C GLN A 333 -10.53 5.48 19.43
N LEU A 334 -10.48 6.76 19.02
CA LEU A 334 -11.00 7.19 17.71
C LEU A 334 -10.24 6.52 16.58
N GLU A 335 -10.91 6.08 15.52
CA GLU A 335 -10.27 5.34 14.43
C GLU A 335 -9.15 6.14 13.74
N ALA A 336 -9.27 7.47 13.67
CA ALA A 336 -8.23 8.35 13.13
C ALA A 336 -6.94 8.33 13.95
N VAL A 337 -7.03 8.13 15.27
CA VAL A 337 -5.91 8.15 16.21
C VAL A 337 -5.40 6.74 16.54
N ALA A 338 -6.31 5.83 16.86
CA ALA A 338 -6.03 4.48 17.33
C ALA A 338 -5.16 3.66 16.38
N SER A 339 -4.60 2.55 16.88
CA SER A 339 -3.73 1.68 16.07
C SER A 339 -4.40 1.22 14.78
N LYS A 340 -3.62 1.22 13.68
CA LYS A 340 -4.05 0.76 12.36
C LYS A 340 -3.66 -0.68 12.06
N ASP A 341 -3.27 -1.46 13.09
CA ASP A 341 -2.72 -2.81 12.88
C ASP A 341 -3.68 -3.73 12.11
N TRP A 342 -5.00 -3.63 12.33
CA TRP A 342 -6.03 -4.38 11.62
C TRP A 342 -6.07 -4.12 10.09
N LEU A 343 -5.57 -2.95 9.63
CA LEU A 343 -5.38 -2.65 8.22
C LEU A 343 -4.06 -3.21 7.71
N THR A 344 -2.98 -2.99 8.46
CA THR A 344 -1.63 -3.32 8.00
C THR A 344 -1.36 -4.81 8.07
N ASN A 345 -1.84 -5.53 9.07
CA ASN A 345 -1.48 -6.92 9.36
C ASN A 345 -1.91 -7.96 8.30
N LYS A 346 -2.76 -7.58 7.37
CA LYS A 346 -3.26 -8.41 6.25
C LYS A 346 -2.72 -7.99 4.88
N VAL A 347 -2.10 -6.81 4.82
CA VAL A 347 -1.58 -6.19 3.60
C VAL A 347 -0.13 -6.58 3.39
N ASP A 348 0.24 -7.04 2.19
CA ASP A 348 1.66 -7.24 1.85
C ASP A 348 2.42 -5.91 1.90
N ARG A 349 3.53 -5.90 2.65
CA ARG A 349 4.41 -4.73 2.87
C ARG A 349 5.86 -5.01 2.50
N CYS A 350 6.12 -6.03 1.68
CA CYS A 350 7.47 -6.43 1.30
C CYS A 350 7.61 -6.93 -0.15
N VAL A 351 6.50 -7.21 -0.85
CA VAL A 351 6.50 -7.72 -2.23
C VAL A 351 7.27 -6.82 -3.19
N GLY A 352 8.02 -7.46 -4.08
CA GLY A 352 8.93 -6.81 -5.02
C GLY A 352 10.31 -6.52 -4.45
N GLY A 353 10.56 -6.78 -3.15
CA GLY A 353 11.85 -6.57 -2.49
C GLY A 353 12.36 -5.13 -2.62
N ARG A 354 11.44 -4.16 -2.71
CA ARG A 354 11.76 -2.73 -2.90
C ARG A 354 11.08 -1.82 -1.88
N VAL A 355 10.38 -2.39 -0.91
CA VAL A 355 9.81 -1.60 0.19
C VAL A 355 10.94 -1.24 1.15
N ALA A 356 11.32 0.03 1.19
CA ALA A 356 12.37 0.54 2.08
C ALA A 356 11.81 1.12 3.38
N LYS A 357 10.60 1.67 3.33
CA LYS A 357 9.84 2.06 4.52
C LYS A 357 8.37 1.72 4.34
N GLN A 358 7.81 1.16 5.41
CA GLN A 358 6.41 0.78 5.53
C GLN A 358 5.90 1.18 6.92
N GLN A 359 4.62 0.97 7.18
CA GLN A 359 3.90 1.53 8.32
C GLN A 359 4.47 1.14 9.68
N THR A 360 4.96 -0.09 9.88
CA THR A 360 5.40 -0.54 11.21
C THR A 360 6.79 -0.03 11.61
N ALA A 361 6.97 0.36 12.86
CA ALA A 361 8.21 0.87 13.42
C ALA A 361 8.62 0.13 14.70
N GLY A 362 9.92 0.16 15.00
CA GLY A 362 10.52 -0.34 16.24
C GLY A 362 10.41 -1.87 16.46
N PRO A 363 10.95 -2.37 17.58
CA PRO A 363 11.00 -3.80 17.87
C PRO A 363 9.64 -4.44 18.16
N LEU A 364 8.59 -3.65 18.48
CA LEU A 364 7.21 -4.14 18.62
C LEU A 364 6.41 -4.11 17.31
N GLN A 365 6.97 -3.55 16.23
CA GLN A 365 6.33 -3.50 14.90
C GLN A 365 4.94 -2.85 14.91
N LEU A 366 4.82 -1.66 15.52
CA LEU A 366 3.57 -0.92 15.57
C LEU A 366 3.43 0.04 14.38
N PRO A 367 2.24 0.18 13.77
CA PRO A 367 2.03 0.97 12.55
C PRO A 367 2.04 2.48 12.82
N LEU A 368 3.23 3.06 12.91
CA LEU A 368 3.48 4.44 13.33
C LEU A 368 4.25 5.29 12.31
N ASN A 369 4.92 4.70 11.32
CA ASN A 369 5.74 5.46 10.38
C ASN A 369 4.92 6.49 9.59
N ASN A 370 5.44 7.72 9.53
CA ASN A 370 4.82 8.89 8.91
C ASN A 370 4.65 8.75 7.37
N CYS A 371 5.55 8.04 6.70
CA CYS A 371 5.55 7.91 5.24
C CYS A 371 6.03 6.54 4.77
N GLY A 372 5.60 6.17 3.56
CA GLY A 372 6.08 4.99 2.84
C GLY A 372 7.20 5.35 1.87
N VAL A 373 8.17 4.46 1.67
CA VAL A 373 9.27 4.66 0.72
C VAL A 373 9.53 3.39 -0.08
N MET A 374 9.55 3.51 -1.40
CA MET A 374 9.94 2.44 -2.33
C MET A 374 11.33 2.73 -2.91
N ALA A 375 12.24 1.76 -2.88
CA ALA A 375 13.47 1.80 -3.65
C ALA A 375 13.18 1.70 -5.16
N LEU A 376 13.95 2.41 -5.98
CA LEU A 376 13.80 2.32 -7.45
C LEU A 376 14.35 0.99 -7.99
N ASP A 377 15.46 0.52 -7.41
CA ASP A 377 16.15 -0.72 -7.78
C ASP A 377 16.79 -1.40 -6.54
N PHE A 378 17.54 -2.48 -6.75
CA PHE A 378 18.16 -3.27 -5.66
C PHE A 378 19.61 -2.87 -5.32
N GLN A 379 20.23 -1.96 -6.06
CA GLN A 379 21.66 -1.63 -5.95
C GLN A 379 21.92 -0.20 -5.48
N GLY A 380 21.13 0.74 -5.99
CA GLY A 380 21.17 2.14 -5.65
C GLY A 380 20.56 2.44 -4.29
N LYS A 381 20.54 3.72 -3.98
CA LYS A 381 19.99 4.27 -2.74
C LYS A 381 18.82 5.22 -2.98
N GLU A 382 18.48 5.50 -4.25
CA GLU A 382 17.35 6.37 -4.58
C GLU A 382 16.02 5.61 -4.49
N GLY A 383 14.97 6.34 -4.16
CA GLY A 383 13.62 5.83 -3.98
C GLY A 383 12.54 6.87 -4.28
N ILE A 384 11.29 6.51 -4.00
CA ILE A 384 10.13 7.39 -4.05
C ILE A 384 9.43 7.33 -2.71
N ALA A 385 9.35 8.48 -2.04
CA ALA A 385 8.60 8.66 -0.80
C ALA A 385 7.15 9.06 -1.10
N THR A 386 6.21 8.62 -0.25
CA THR A 386 4.80 9.00 -0.36
C THR A 386 4.10 9.10 1.00
N SER A 387 3.20 10.07 1.12
CA SER A 387 2.38 10.36 2.30
C SER A 387 1.00 10.88 1.88
N VAL A 388 0.11 11.04 2.85
CA VAL A 388 -1.24 11.61 2.66
C VAL A 388 -1.55 12.66 3.73
N GLY A 389 -2.47 13.58 3.42
CA GLY A 389 -3.02 14.53 4.39
C GLY A 389 -4.45 14.95 4.02
N HIS A 390 -5.28 15.20 5.02
CA HIS A 390 -6.67 15.69 4.91
C HIS A 390 -7.13 16.32 6.24
N ALA A 391 -7.92 17.38 6.18
CA ALA A 391 -8.46 18.03 7.37
C ALA A 391 -9.95 18.40 7.22
N PRO A 392 -10.84 17.42 6.98
CA PRO A 392 -12.25 17.69 6.65
C PRO A 392 -13.03 18.35 7.79
N LEU A 393 -12.68 18.07 9.05
CA LEU A 393 -13.33 18.69 10.22
C LEU A 393 -12.90 20.15 10.38
N SER A 394 -11.63 20.47 10.11
CA SER A 394 -11.17 21.86 9.99
C SER A 394 -11.90 22.57 8.85
N ALA A 395 -12.09 21.88 7.71
CA ALA A 395 -12.78 22.41 6.54
C ALA A 395 -14.25 22.76 6.83
N LEU A 396 -14.93 22.08 7.75
CA LEU A 396 -16.30 22.45 8.19
C LEU A 396 -16.34 23.88 8.75
N ILE A 397 -15.32 24.26 9.52
CA ILE A 397 -15.15 25.60 10.12
C ILE A 397 -14.69 26.59 9.05
N ASP A 398 -13.56 26.31 8.41
CA ASP A 398 -12.97 27.14 7.36
C ASP A 398 -12.44 26.25 6.21
N PRO A 399 -13.08 26.26 5.03
CA PRO A 399 -12.66 25.44 3.90
C PRO A 399 -11.26 25.80 3.37
N ALA A 400 -10.82 27.05 3.54
CA ALA A 400 -9.48 27.48 3.15
C ALA A 400 -8.41 26.94 4.10
N ALA A 401 -8.66 27.01 5.42
CA ALA A 401 -7.77 26.43 6.43
C ALA A 401 -7.67 24.90 6.28
N GLY A 402 -8.81 24.22 6.12
CA GLY A 402 -8.85 22.77 5.91
C GLY A 402 -8.03 22.33 4.69
N SER A 403 -8.11 23.08 3.57
CA SER A 403 -7.28 22.81 2.38
C SER A 403 -5.78 23.01 2.61
N ARG A 404 -5.38 24.07 3.32
CA ARG A 404 -3.96 24.31 3.63
C ARG A 404 -3.42 23.27 4.60
N ASN A 405 -4.21 22.90 5.60
CA ASN A 405 -3.86 21.85 6.55
C ASN A 405 -3.70 20.50 5.85
N ALA A 406 -4.55 20.16 4.86
CA ALA A 406 -4.38 18.93 4.08
C ALA A 406 -3.05 18.87 3.32
N ILE A 407 -2.61 19.97 2.69
CA ILE A 407 -1.26 20.04 2.09
C ILE A 407 -0.20 19.92 3.19
N ALA A 408 -0.32 20.71 4.25
CA ALA A 408 0.69 20.80 5.30
C ALA A 408 0.88 19.48 6.06
N GLU A 409 -0.18 18.71 6.33
CA GLU A 409 -0.13 17.37 6.92
C GLU A 409 0.56 16.36 6.00
N SER A 410 0.26 16.39 4.69
CA SER A 410 0.97 15.53 3.73
C SER A 410 2.48 15.83 3.73
N LEU A 411 2.85 17.11 3.90
CA LEU A 411 4.24 17.55 3.95
C LEU A 411 4.91 17.25 5.30
N SER A 412 4.23 17.42 6.43
CA SER A 412 4.76 17.05 7.75
C SER A 412 5.00 15.55 7.87
N ASN A 413 4.22 14.73 7.15
CA ASN A 413 4.44 13.30 7.05
C ASN A 413 5.62 12.94 6.12
N ILE A 414 5.77 13.56 4.95
CA ILE A 414 6.82 13.19 3.98
C ILE A 414 8.21 13.71 4.35
N VAL A 415 8.30 14.72 5.24
CA VAL A 415 9.57 15.37 5.61
C VAL A 415 10.58 14.41 6.24
N TRP A 416 10.15 13.23 6.72
CA TRP A 416 11.02 12.25 7.37
C TRP A 416 11.79 11.36 6.39
N ALA A 417 11.46 11.43 5.09
CA ALA A 417 12.28 10.86 4.03
C ALA A 417 13.28 11.92 3.51
N PRO A 418 14.54 11.55 3.22
CA PRO A 418 15.51 12.49 2.68
C PRO A 418 15.23 12.76 1.19
N LEU A 419 14.66 13.93 0.89
CA LEU A 419 14.21 14.30 -0.46
C LEU A 419 15.33 14.99 -1.23
N LYS A 420 15.53 14.61 -2.50
CA LYS A 420 16.66 15.04 -3.33
C LYS A 420 16.93 16.56 -3.31
N ASP A 421 15.90 17.36 -3.51
CA ASP A 421 15.94 18.82 -3.59
C ASP A 421 15.06 19.48 -2.52
N GLY A 422 14.91 18.81 -1.36
CA GLY A 422 14.06 19.26 -0.27
C GLY A 422 12.60 19.39 -0.71
N LEU A 423 11.94 20.48 -0.33
CA LEU A 423 10.52 20.70 -0.66
C LEU A 423 10.24 20.71 -2.17
N LYS A 424 11.22 21.12 -3.00
CA LYS A 424 11.05 21.20 -4.45
C LYS A 424 10.97 19.85 -5.15
N SER A 425 11.31 18.76 -4.47
CA SER A 425 11.10 17.40 -4.98
C SER A 425 9.65 16.92 -4.90
N VAL A 426 8.78 17.64 -4.19
CA VAL A 426 7.41 17.20 -3.92
C VAL A 426 6.47 17.56 -5.09
N SER A 427 5.69 16.56 -5.50
CA SER A 427 4.52 16.72 -6.36
C SER A 427 3.27 16.19 -5.66
N LEU A 428 2.14 16.87 -5.84
CA LEU A 428 0.89 16.57 -5.15
C LEU A 428 -0.18 16.01 -6.09
N SER A 429 -1.05 15.17 -5.54
CA SER A 429 -2.37 14.88 -6.11
C SER A 429 -3.44 15.44 -5.19
N ALA A 430 -4.43 16.16 -5.74
CA ALA A 430 -5.56 16.67 -4.97
C ALA A 430 -6.87 15.98 -5.38
N ASN A 431 -7.50 15.28 -4.43
CA ASN A 431 -8.76 14.57 -4.66
C ASN A 431 -9.89 15.23 -3.87
N TRP A 432 -10.90 15.74 -4.57
CA TRP A 432 -11.95 16.62 -4.03
C TRP A 432 -13.27 15.87 -3.85
N MET A 433 -13.68 15.63 -2.61
CA MET A 433 -14.96 15.02 -2.28
C MET A 433 -15.86 16.11 -1.69
N TRP A 434 -16.91 16.49 -2.42
CA TRP A 434 -17.77 17.61 -2.04
C TRP A 434 -19.24 17.32 -2.33
N ALA A 435 -20.15 17.94 -1.58
CA ALA A 435 -21.59 17.82 -1.80
C ALA A 435 -22.12 19.01 -2.60
N CYS A 436 -21.69 19.13 -3.86
CA CYS A 436 -22.09 20.25 -4.72
C CYS A 436 -23.61 20.36 -4.90
N LYS A 437 -24.09 21.55 -5.29
CA LYS A 437 -25.52 21.89 -5.44
C LYS A 437 -26.33 21.85 -4.14
N ASN A 438 -25.67 21.86 -2.98
CA ASN A 438 -26.29 22.12 -1.69
C ASN A 438 -25.88 23.53 -1.24
N GLU A 439 -26.78 24.22 -0.55
CA GLU A 439 -26.61 25.65 -0.22
C GLU A 439 -25.26 25.95 0.46
N GLY A 440 -24.46 26.80 -0.19
CA GLY A 440 -23.16 27.26 0.25
C GLY A 440 -22.00 26.30 0.00
N GLU A 441 -22.24 25.06 -0.42
CA GLU A 441 -21.17 24.09 -0.63
C GLU A 441 -20.35 24.35 -1.90
N ASP A 442 -20.94 24.90 -2.97
CA ASP A 442 -20.19 25.24 -4.18
C ASP A 442 -19.26 26.44 -3.93
N ALA A 443 -19.74 27.43 -3.16
CA ALA A 443 -18.92 28.56 -2.71
C ALA A 443 -17.76 28.10 -1.81
N ARG A 444 -18.01 27.14 -0.91
CA ARG A 444 -16.98 26.56 -0.03
C ARG A 444 -15.94 25.75 -0.81
N LEU A 445 -16.35 24.95 -1.80
CA LEU A 445 -15.43 24.23 -2.68
C LEU A 445 -14.52 25.21 -3.44
N TYR A 446 -15.07 26.28 -3.99
CA TYR A 446 -14.28 27.30 -4.69
C TYR A 446 -13.22 27.93 -3.77
N ALA A 447 -13.60 28.31 -2.55
CA ALA A 447 -12.68 28.85 -1.55
C ALA A 447 -11.59 27.83 -1.18
N ALA A 448 -11.95 26.56 -1.02
CA ALA A 448 -11.04 25.46 -0.72
C ALA A 448 -10.00 25.25 -1.84
N VAL A 449 -10.44 25.20 -3.10
CA VAL A 449 -9.58 25.03 -4.29
C VAL A 449 -8.65 26.22 -4.46
N LYS A 450 -9.18 27.45 -4.30
CA LYS A 450 -8.39 28.67 -4.39
C LYS A 450 -7.26 28.68 -3.34
N ALA A 451 -7.59 28.42 -2.07
CA ALA A 451 -6.63 28.39 -0.98
C ALA A 451 -5.56 27.30 -1.15
N CYS A 452 -5.97 26.12 -1.62
CA CYS A 452 -5.07 25.01 -1.95
C CYS A 452 -4.07 25.40 -3.04
N SER A 453 -4.57 26.02 -4.12
CA SER A 453 -3.76 26.51 -5.24
C SER A 453 -2.76 27.60 -4.82
N GLU A 454 -3.25 28.64 -4.12
CA GLU A 454 -2.41 29.74 -3.63
C GLU A 454 -1.30 29.23 -2.71
N PHE A 455 -1.64 28.34 -1.76
CA PHE A 455 -0.64 27.78 -0.85
C PHE A 455 0.40 26.90 -1.57
N ALA A 456 -0.01 26.06 -2.52
CA ALA A 456 0.94 25.27 -3.33
C ALA A 456 1.88 26.16 -4.16
N ILE A 457 1.37 27.27 -4.71
CA ILE A 457 2.15 28.28 -5.42
C ILE A 457 3.15 28.97 -4.47
N ASP A 458 2.72 29.34 -3.27
CA ASP A 458 3.57 30.00 -2.27
C ASP A 458 4.69 29.09 -1.76
N LEU A 459 4.43 27.79 -1.60
CA LEU A 459 5.43 26.75 -1.35
C LEU A 459 6.31 26.48 -2.60
N GLY A 460 5.80 26.84 -3.77
CA GLY A 460 6.36 26.63 -5.11
C GLY A 460 6.55 25.15 -5.44
N ILE A 461 5.53 24.34 -5.16
CA ILE A 461 5.37 22.95 -5.56
C ILE A 461 4.14 22.82 -6.47
N ASN A 462 3.93 21.69 -7.12
CA ASN A 462 2.86 21.51 -8.10
C ASN A 462 1.77 20.53 -7.66
N ILE A 463 0.58 20.70 -8.22
CA ILE A 463 -0.53 19.74 -8.16
C ILE A 463 -0.80 19.26 -9.61
N PRO A 464 0.03 18.36 -10.17
CA PRO A 464 -0.06 17.95 -11.57
C PRO A 464 -1.26 17.05 -11.89
N THR A 465 -1.94 16.51 -10.89
CA THR A 465 -3.04 15.56 -11.08
C THR A 465 -4.03 15.61 -9.92
N GLY A 466 -5.22 15.09 -10.13
CA GLY A 466 -6.29 15.09 -9.16
C GLY A 466 -7.56 14.47 -9.71
N LYS A 467 -8.56 14.35 -8.87
CA LYS A 467 -9.90 13.85 -9.23
C LYS A 467 -10.95 14.52 -8.35
N ASP A 468 -12.21 14.43 -8.74
CA ASP A 468 -13.33 14.96 -7.98
C ASP A 468 -14.48 13.94 -7.87
N SER A 469 -15.23 14.05 -6.76
CA SER A 469 -16.48 13.37 -6.48
C SER A 469 -17.44 14.37 -5.84
N LEU A 470 -18.34 14.92 -6.65
CA LEU A 470 -19.11 16.13 -6.32
C LEU A 470 -20.54 15.88 -5.83
N SER A 471 -20.89 14.62 -5.54
CA SER A 471 -22.23 14.19 -5.10
C SER A 471 -22.19 13.54 -3.72
N MET A 472 -21.36 14.07 -2.80
CA MET A 472 -21.12 13.49 -1.47
C MET A 472 -22.27 13.72 -0.46
N LYS A 473 -23.45 13.20 -0.82
CA LYS A 473 -24.68 13.27 -0.03
C LYS A 473 -25.40 11.92 -0.03
N GLN A 474 -25.98 11.55 1.12
CA GLN A 474 -26.86 10.40 1.26
C GLN A 474 -28.27 10.86 1.60
N LYS A 475 -29.27 10.42 0.82
CA LYS A 475 -30.68 10.70 1.08
C LYS A 475 -31.29 9.61 1.95
N TYR A 476 -32.03 9.99 2.99
CA TYR A 476 -32.87 9.10 3.80
C TYR A 476 -34.34 9.56 3.72
N LYS A 477 -35.27 8.76 4.27
CA LYS A 477 -36.70 9.12 4.31
C LYS A 477 -36.98 10.38 5.13
N ASP A 478 -36.20 10.57 6.20
CA ASP A 478 -36.42 11.62 7.20
C ASP A 478 -35.40 12.78 7.10
N GLY A 479 -34.69 12.89 5.97
CA GLY A 479 -33.73 13.97 5.70
C GLY A 479 -32.48 13.53 4.94
N ASP A 480 -31.57 14.48 4.72
CA ASP A 480 -30.32 14.26 4.00
C ASP A 480 -29.13 14.29 4.98
N VAL A 481 -28.12 13.47 4.71
CA VAL A 481 -26.82 13.53 5.39
C VAL A 481 -25.77 14.01 4.39
N ILE A 482 -25.06 15.08 4.75
CA ILE A 482 -24.04 15.70 3.91
C ILE A 482 -22.65 15.33 4.44
N ALA A 483 -21.78 14.83 3.58
CA ALA A 483 -20.39 14.61 3.96
C ALA A 483 -19.65 15.96 4.09
N PRO A 484 -18.74 16.10 5.08
CA PRO A 484 -17.83 17.23 5.11
C PRO A 484 -17.07 17.40 3.79
N GLY A 485 -16.99 18.63 3.29
CA GLY A 485 -16.17 18.96 2.13
C GLY A 485 -14.71 18.60 2.42
N THR A 486 -14.14 17.73 1.58
CA THR A 486 -12.86 17.07 1.85
C THR A 486 -11.94 17.18 0.64
N VAL A 487 -10.72 17.65 0.84
CA VAL A 487 -9.61 17.41 -0.08
C VAL A 487 -8.64 16.43 0.56
N ILE A 488 -8.30 15.37 -0.17
CA ILE A 488 -7.22 14.46 0.20
C ILE A 488 -6.02 14.78 -0.67
N ILE A 489 -4.92 15.16 -0.04
CA ILE A 489 -3.64 15.42 -0.68
C ILE A 489 -2.78 14.18 -0.56
N SER A 490 -2.32 13.64 -1.69
CA SER A 490 -1.26 12.62 -1.72
C SER A 490 0.02 13.28 -2.21
N ALA A 491 1.11 13.17 -1.44
CA ALA A 491 2.42 13.68 -1.83
C ALA A 491 3.31 12.55 -2.35
N GLY A 492 4.10 12.84 -3.38
CA GLY A 492 5.14 11.96 -3.92
C GLY A 492 6.43 12.74 -4.16
N ALA A 493 7.58 12.17 -3.79
CA ALA A 493 8.87 12.82 -3.96
C ALA A 493 10.02 11.84 -4.20
N ASN A 494 11.04 12.25 -4.96
CA ASN A 494 12.29 11.50 -5.08
C ASN A 494 13.04 11.50 -3.73
N CYS A 495 13.28 10.31 -3.18
CA CYS A 495 14.08 10.06 -2.00
C CYS A 495 15.54 9.77 -2.43
N ASP A 496 16.51 10.51 -1.91
CA ASP A 496 17.92 10.42 -2.33
C ASP A 496 18.71 9.28 -1.68
N ASP A 497 18.25 8.83 -0.50
CA ASP A 497 18.90 7.82 0.31
C ASP A 497 17.87 7.10 1.19
N ILE A 498 17.35 5.99 0.68
CA ILE A 498 16.36 5.15 1.36
C ILE A 498 16.82 4.61 2.74
N THR A 499 18.12 4.67 3.04
CA THR A 499 18.68 4.17 4.31
C THR A 499 18.62 5.19 5.45
N LYS A 500 18.26 6.45 5.15
CA LYS A 500 18.22 7.56 6.13
C LYS A 500 16.80 8.02 6.47
N VAL A 501 15.79 7.24 6.12
CA VAL A 501 14.40 7.55 6.48
C VAL A 501 14.26 7.50 8.01
N VAL A 502 13.78 8.60 8.61
CA VAL A 502 13.65 8.75 10.06
C VAL A 502 12.34 8.12 10.53
N GLU A 503 12.42 7.36 11.64
CA GLU A 503 11.26 6.71 12.27
C GLU A 503 10.78 7.48 13.52
N PRO A 504 9.50 7.35 13.90
CA PRO A 504 8.96 7.96 15.11
C PRO A 504 9.20 7.06 16.33
N VAL A 505 10.46 6.71 16.61
CA VAL A 505 10.82 5.88 17.78
C VAL A 505 11.98 6.53 18.53
N LEU A 506 11.70 7.05 19.73
CA LEU A 506 12.73 7.68 20.55
C LEU A 506 13.85 6.68 20.90
N GLN A 507 15.08 7.17 20.84
CA GLN A 507 16.27 6.42 21.17
C GLN A 507 16.64 6.68 22.63
N LYS A 508 16.76 5.61 23.43
CA LYS A 508 17.06 5.67 24.89
C LYS A 508 18.34 6.41 25.21
N ASP A 509 19.35 6.28 24.35
CA ASP A 509 20.66 6.95 24.44
C ASP A 509 20.79 8.16 23.49
N GLY A 510 19.66 8.69 23.00
CA GLY A 510 19.64 9.81 22.07
C GLY A 510 19.68 11.18 22.74
N GLY A 511 19.54 12.23 21.92
CA GLY A 511 19.64 13.62 22.36
C GLY A 511 18.33 14.17 22.94
N SER A 512 18.21 15.50 22.88
CA SER A 512 17.04 16.23 23.37
C SER A 512 15.86 16.12 22.41
N ILE A 513 14.66 16.33 22.95
CA ILE A 513 13.40 16.37 22.20
C ILE A 513 13.07 17.83 21.89
N TYR A 514 12.80 18.12 20.62
CA TYR A 514 12.52 19.45 20.09
C TYR A 514 11.14 19.50 19.44
N TYR A 515 10.55 20.70 19.44
CA TYR A 515 9.27 21.03 18.82
C TYR A 515 9.43 22.20 17.84
N ILE A 516 8.81 22.08 16.66
CA ILE A 516 8.69 23.18 15.68
C ILE A 516 7.21 23.30 15.28
N ASN A 517 6.62 24.46 15.54
CA ASN A 517 5.29 24.83 15.04
C ASN A 517 5.40 25.21 13.56
N LEU A 518 4.97 24.33 12.65
CA LEU A 518 4.99 24.61 11.21
C LEU A 518 3.83 25.52 10.80
N SER A 519 2.72 25.49 11.53
CA SER A 519 1.53 26.30 11.24
C SER A 519 1.77 27.78 11.50
N ASN A 520 2.70 28.13 12.40
CA ASN A 520 2.91 29.50 12.90
C ASN A 520 1.62 30.14 13.45
N ASP A 521 0.68 29.32 13.89
CA ASP A 521 -0.59 29.73 14.49
C ASP A 521 -0.62 29.40 15.99
N THR A 522 -1.57 30.03 16.67
CA THR A 522 -1.95 29.72 18.05
C THR A 522 -2.72 28.39 18.13
N TYR A 523 -2.80 27.82 19.34
CA TYR A 523 -3.43 26.51 19.59
C TYR A 523 -4.95 26.62 19.61
N LYS A 524 -5.60 25.89 18.71
CA LYS A 524 -7.07 25.88 18.55
C LYS A 524 -7.58 24.45 18.52
N LEU A 525 -8.72 24.22 19.16
CA LEU A 525 -9.30 22.88 19.32
C LEU A 525 -10.38 22.57 18.27
N GLY A 526 -10.86 23.56 17.50
CA GLY A 526 -11.90 23.32 16.51
C GLY A 526 -11.40 22.44 15.37
N GLY A 527 -12.22 21.47 15.00
CA GLY A 527 -11.93 20.49 13.97
C GLY A 527 -10.98 19.36 14.40
N SER A 528 -10.63 19.28 15.69
CA SER A 528 -9.73 18.25 16.24
C SER A 528 -10.46 16.96 16.64
N SER A 529 -9.70 15.88 16.77
CA SER A 529 -10.15 14.61 17.38
C SER A 529 -10.66 14.83 18.82
N PHE A 530 -10.10 15.80 19.55
CA PHE A 530 -10.58 16.15 20.88
C PHE A 530 -11.96 16.82 20.86
N ALA A 531 -12.21 17.72 19.91
CA ALA A 531 -13.54 18.27 19.72
C ALA A 531 -14.55 17.18 19.32
N GLN A 532 -14.13 16.23 18.48
CA GLN A 532 -14.94 15.09 18.07
C GLN A 532 -15.39 14.24 19.26
N ILE A 533 -14.50 13.89 20.21
CA ILE A 533 -14.94 13.09 21.37
C ILE A 533 -15.95 13.81 22.27
N LEU A 534 -15.97 15.14 22.21
CA LEU A 534 -16.91 16.00 22.93
C LEU A 534 -18.21 16.26 22.16
N ASN A 535 -18.39 15.65 20.99
CA ASN A 535 -19.50 15.91 20.07
C ASN A 535 -19.58 17.40 19.68
N LYS A 536 -18.43 18.01 19.37
CA LYS A 536 -18.32 19.40 18.92
C LYS A 536 -17.47 19.49 17.66
N ILE A 537 -17.77 20.50 16.84
CA ILE A 537 -16.88 20.94 15.75
C ILE A 537 -15.98 22.06 16.24
N GLY A 538 -16.52 23.06 16.96
CA GLY A 538 -15.78 24.23 17.43
C GLY A 538 -15.89 25.43 16.48
N THR A 539 -15.48 26.61 16.97
CA THR A 539 -15.63 27.89 16.28
C THR A 539 -14.39 28.33 15.51
N GLU A 540 -13.20 27.89 15.92
CA GLU A 540 -11.92 28.25 15.32
C GLU A 540 -11.03 27.03 15.14
N THR A 541 -10.37 26.93 13.97
CA THR A 541 -9.47 25.84 13.62
C THR A 541 -8.04 26.35 13.38
N PRO A 542 -6.98 25.55 13.65
CA PRO A 542 -5.62 25.86 13.25
C PRO A 542 -5.50 26.07 11.74
N ASP A 543 -4.52 26.88 11.33
CA ASP A 543 -4.25 27.18 9.93
C ASP A 543 -2.77 27.47 9.71
N ILE A 544 -2.32 27.45 8.45
CA ILE A 544 -0.94 27.81 8.08
C ILE A 544 -0.86 29.31 7.83
N LYS A 545 -0.15 30.03 8.71
CA LYS A 545 -0.05 31.51 8.67
C LYS A 545 1.11 32.03 7.86
N ASP A 546 2.15 31.22 7.64
CA ASP A 546 3.35 31.64 6.89
C ASP A 546 3.96 30.48 6.08
N ALA A 547 3.67 30.46 4.77
CA ALA A 547 4.21 29.47 3.83
C ALA A 547 5.74 29.55 3.66
N GLY A 548 6.32 30.74 3.85
CA GLY A 548 7.76 30.96 3.75
C GLY A 548 8.49 30.35 4.95
N GLN A 549 7.96 30.51 6.16
CA GLN A 549 8.49 29.86 7.37
C GLN A 549 8.29 28.35 7.32
N PHE A 550 7.13 27.88 6.85
CA PHE A 550 6.89 26.46 6.59
C PHE A 550 7.98 25.88 5.68
N SER A 551 8.23 26.52 4.53
CA SER A 551 9.24 26.09 3.57
C SER A 551 10.66 26.09 4.14
N LYS A 552 11.02 27.09 4.96
CA LYS A 552 12.33 27.15 5.62
C LYS A 552 12.49 26.01 6.63
N ALA A 553 11.49 25.79 7.48
CA ALA A 553 11.50 24.72 8.47
C ALA A 553 11.61 23.34 7.80
N PHE A 554 10.79 23.07 6.77
CA PHE A 554 10.85 21.84 5.99
C PHE A 554 12.27 21.59 5.45
N ASN A 555 12.86 22.58 4.78
CA ASN A 555 14.18 22.42 4.18
C ASN A 555 15.32 22.33 5.21
N ALA A 556 15.20 22.98 6.36
CA ALA A 556 16.15 22.85 7.46
C ALA A 556 16.14 21.42 8.04
N ILE A 557 14.95 20.85 8.24
CA ILE A 557 14.81 19.45 8.67
C ILE A 557 15.39 18.49 7.64
N GLN A 558 15.08 18.70 6.35
CA GLN A 558 15.67 17.92 5.26
C GLN A 558 17.20 17.95 5.27
N GLN A 559 17.80 19.12 5.50
CA GLN A 559 19.25 19.24 5.65
C GLN A 559 19.75 18.38 6.84
N LEU A 560 19.12 18.49 8.01
CA LEU A 560 19.52 17.76 9.21
C LEU A 560 19.38 16.24 9.06
N ILE A 561 18.34 15.75 8.37
CA ILE A 561 18.17 14.33 8.06
C ILE A 561 19.30 13.84 7.16
N LYS A 562 19.62 14.58 6.09
CA LYS A 562 20.71 14.21 5.17
C LYS A 562 22.07 14.19 5.87
N GLU A 563 22.27 15.08 6.83
CA GLU A 563 23.46 15.15 7.70
C GLU A 563 23.48 14.04 8.77
N GLY A 564 22.39 13.28 8.96
CA GLY A 564 22.29 12.20 9.95
C GLY A 564 22.17 12.69 11.39
N LYS A 565 21.64 13.90 11.60
CA LYS A 565 21.54 14.55 12.92
C LYS A 565 20.20 14.32 13.64
N ILE A 566 19.19 13.80 12.93
CA ILE A 566 17.89 13.47 13.53
C ILE A 566 17.86 11.98 13.84
N GLN A 567 17.56 11.65 15.09
CA GLN A 567 17.53 10.27 15.61
C GLN A 567 16.13 9.67 15.55
N ALA A 568 15.10 10.51 15.77
CA ALA A 568 13.69 10.13 15.71
C ALA A 568 12.84 11.35 15.35
N GLY A 569 11.67 11.14 14.77
CA GLY A 569 10.80 12.25 14.38
C GLY A 569 9.38 11.85 14.01
N HIS A 570 8.42 12.68 14.41
CA HIS A 570 7.00 12.50 14.16
C HIS A 570 6.31 13.86 14.01
N ASP A 571 5.29 13.93 13.17
CA ASP A 571 4.43 15.10 13.07
C ASP A 571 3.27 15.09 14.06
N ILE A 572 2.63 16.26 14.21
CA ILE A 572 1.38 16.40 14.95
C ILE A 572 0.22 16.30 13.95
N GLY A 573 -0.47 15.17 14.02
CA GLY A 573 -1.71 14.90 13.27
C GLY A 573 -2.90 14.69 14.21
N SER A 574 -3.76 13.73 13.89
CA SER A 574 -4.94 13.40 14.68
C SER A 574 -4.60 13.07 16.14
N GLY A 575 -5.30 13.72 17.08
CA GLY A 575 -5.11 13.56 18.52
C GLY A 575 -4.12 14.55 19.15
N GLY A 576 -3.39 15.33 18.34
CA GLY A 576 -2.55 16.42 18.80
C GLY A 576 -1.21 15.98 19.42
N LEU A 577 -0.53 16.94 20.04
CA LEU A 577 0.81 16.78 20.60
C LEU A 577 0.93 15.60 21.57
N ILE A 578 -0.08 15.34 22.40
CA ILE A 578 -0.02 14.24 23.37
C ILE A 578 0.06 12.88 22.69
N THR A 579 -0.71 12.67 21.62
CA THR A 579 -0.66 11.44 20.82
C THR A 579 0.72 11.29 20.19
N THR A 580 1.25 12.33 19.54
CA THR A 580 2.59 12.30 18.94
C THR A 580 3.66 11.88 19.97
N LEU A 581 3.65 12.45 21.17
CA LEU A 581 4.62 12.12 22.23
C LEU A 581 4.50 10.67 22.71
N LEU A 582 3.27 10.17 22.82
CA LEU A 582 3.00 8.79 23.22
C LEU A 582 3.40 7.80 22.13
N GLU A 583 3.03 8.06 20.88
CA GLU A 583 3.37 7.23 19.71
C GLU A 583 4.89 7.12 19.52
N MET A 584 5.62 8.21 19.74
CA MET A 584 7.09 8.22 19.76
C MET A 584 7.72 7.29 20.83
N CYS A 585 6.94 6.84 21.82
CA CYS A 585 7.34 5.91 22.87
C CYS A 585 6.75 4.49 22.72
N PHE A 586 5.71 4.30 21.90
CA PHE A 586 4.92 3.06 21.89
C PHE A 586 5.67 1.85 21.32
N ALA A 587 6.55 2.06 20.34
CA ALA A 587 7.15 0.97 19.56
C ALA A 587 8.25 0.16 20.27
N ASP A 588 8.61 0.52 21.50
CA ASP A 588 9.58 -0.19 22.33
C ASP A 588 9.06 -0.38 23.78
N ARG A 589 9.69 -1.28 24.52
CA ARG A 589 9.50 -1.46 25.96
C ARG A 589 10.44 -0.54 26.73
N ASP A 590 10.04 -0.12 27.93
CA ASP A 590 10.86 0.70 28.82
C ASP A 590 11.36 2.01 28.18
N LEU A 591 10.53 2.60 27.32
CA LEU A 591 10.79 3.86 26.61
C LEU A 591 9.75 4.90 27.03
N GLY A 592 10.20 6.09 27.42
CA GLY A 592 9.36 7.21 27.80
C GLY A 592 10.10 8.54 27.70
N ALA A 593 9.55 9.60 28.28
CA ALA A 593 10.15 10.94 28.19
C ALA A 593 9.75 11.87 29.34
N SER A 594 10.58 12.90 29.58
CA SER A 594 10.27 14.07 30.39
C SER A 594 10.07 15.28 29.49
N ILE A 595 8.89 15.88 29.50
CA ILE A 595 8.51 16.99 28.61
C ILE A 595 8.10 18.21 29.44
N ASP A 596 8.67 19.38 29.13
CA ASP A 596 8.30 20.70 29.64
C ASP A 596 7.84 21.60 28.49
N LEU A 597 6.53 21.81 28.42
CA LEU A 597 5.86 22.61 27.39
C LEU A 597 5.75 24.09 27.77
N THR A 598 6.28 24.52 28.91
CA THR A 598 6.12 25.92 29.39
C THR A 598 6.65 26.94 28.38
N ALA A 599 7.70 26.59 27.64
CA ALA A 599 8.30 27.45 26.61
C ALA A 599 7.40 27.69 25.38
N LEU A 600 6.32 26.89 25.22
CA LEU A 600 5.35 27.06 24.15
C LEU A 600 4.38 28.23 24.39
N ASN A 601 4.41 28.84 25.59
CA ASN A 601 3.67 30.04 25.96
C ASN A 601 2.13 29.97 25.84
N GLU A 602 1.55 28.78 26.01
CA GLU A 602 0.11 28.58 26.20
C GLU A 602 -0.12 27.99 27.60
N GLN A 603 -0.95 28.66 28.40
CA GLN A 603 -1.18 28.25 29.80
C GLN A 603 -2.18 27.10 29.89
N ASP A 604 -3.07 26.98 28.91
CA ASP A 604 -4.04 25.89 28.86
C ASP A 604 -3.41 24.61 28.33
N ILE A 605 -3.11 23.69 29.24
CA ILE A 605 -2.52 22.40 28.87
C ILE A 605 -3.44 21.57 27.96
N ILE A 606 -4.77 21.70 28.05
CA ILE A 606 -5.69 20.95 27.19
C ILE A 606 -5.53 21.43 25.75
N LYS A 607 -5.48 22.76 25.52
CA LYS A 607 -5.22 23.32 24.19
C LYS A 607 -3.86 22.87 23.66
N LEU A 608 -2.81 22.94 24.47
CA LEU A 608 -1.46 22.52 24.05
C LEU A 608 -1.40 21.05 23.63
N LEU A 609 -2.05 20.18 24.39
CA LEU A 609 -1.96 18.73 24.16
C LEU A 609 -2.81 18.27 22.99
N PHE A 610 -3.99 18.86 22.78
CA PHE A 610 -4.99 18.34 21.84
C PHE A 610 -5.23 19.20 20.60
N ALA A 611 -4.66 20.40 20.51
CA ALA A 611 -4.74 21.16 19.26
C ALA A 611 -3.96 20.45 18.15
N GLU A 612 -4.60 20.30 17.00
CA GLU A 612 -4.04 19.64 15.81
C GLU A 612 -3.38 20.67 14.88
N ASN A 613 -2.57 21.56 15.48
CA ASN A 613 -1.71 22.47 14.73
C ASN A 613 -0.63 21.66 14.01
N ILE A 614 -0.45 21.88 12.70
CA ILE A 614 0.64 21.24 11.96
C ILE A 614 1.97 21.65 12.57
N ALA A 615 2.70 20.67 13.07
CA ALA A 615 3.97 20.82 13.77
C ALA A 615 4.74 19.51 13.72
N ILE A 616 6.00 19.53 14.15
CA ILE A 616 6.84 18.34 14.25
C ILE A 616 7.54 18.28 15.60
N VAL A 617 7.71 17.05 16.08
CA VAL A 617 8.51 16.70 17.26
C VAL A 617 9.64 15.79 16.81
N PHE A 618 10.87 16.08 17.22
CA PHE A 618 12.02 15.27 16.83
C PHE A 618 13.07 15.19 17.92
N GLN A 619 13.83 14.10 17.88
CA GLN A 619 14.96 13.86 18.76
C GLN A 619 16.26 14.11 18.01
N ALA A 620 17.14 14.91 18.60
CA ALA A 620 18.44 15.22 18.04
C ALA A 620 19.45 15.66 19.11
N ASP A 621 20.73 15.64 18.76
CA ASP A 621 21.75 16.29 19.57
C ASP A 621 21.72 17.82 19.39
N SER A 622 22.32 18.56 20.33
CA SER A 622 22.26 20.03 20.35
C SER A 622 22.97 20.71 19.17
N SER A 623 23.68 19.98 18.30
CA SER A 623 24.29 20.57 17.10
C SER A 623 23.26 21.07 16.09
N VAL A 624 22.01 20.59 16.15
CA VAL A 624 20.92 21.05 15.29
C VAL A 624 20.51 22.49 15.56
N GLU A 625 20.68 22.96 16.79
CA GLU A 625 20.24 24.30 17.23
C GLU A 625 20.92 25.39 16.40
N SER A 626 22.22 25.24 16.11
CA SER A 626 22.97 26.19 15.28
C SER A 626 22.43 26.27 13.85
N THR A 627 22.07 25.13 13.24
CA THR A 627 21.49 25.09 11.90
C THR A 627 20.13 25.78 11.90
N LEU A 628 19.25 25.41 12.83
CA LEU A 628 17.91 25.97 12.94
C LEU A 628 17.94 27.49 13.18
N THR A 629 18.76 27.98 14.10
CA THR A 629 18.96 29.42 14.34
C THR A 629 19.49 30.13 13.09
N THR A 630 20.49 29.57 12.41
CA THR A 630 21.07 30.20 11.20
C THR A 630 20.07 30.27 10.05
N THR A 631 19.22 29.24 9.91
CA THR A 631 18.14 29.21 8.90
C THR A 631 16.93 30.08 9.28
N GLY A 632 16.91 30.62 10.51
CA GLY A 632 15.81 31.45 11.03
C GLY A 632 14.55 30.67 11.38
N VAL A 633 14.68 29.38 11.67
CA VAL A 633 13.57 28.51 12.10
C VAL A 633 13.39 28.63 13.60
N THR A 634 12.16 28.93 14.04
CA THR A 634 11.81 28.93 15.46
C THR A 634 11.62 27.50 15.95
N PHE A 635 12.33 27.12 17.01
CA PHE A 635 12.25 25.79 17.63
C PHE A 635 12.26 25.91 19.14
N GLN A 636 11.76 24.88 19.82
CA GLN A 636 11.76 24.79 21.28
C GLN A 636 12.33 23.44 21.70
N LYS A 637 13.30 23.44 22.62
CA LYS A 637 13.72 22.23 23.31
C LYS A 637 12.69 21.93 24.40
N ILE A 638 11.96 20.85 24.24
CA ILE A 638 10.82 20.50 25.11
C ILE A 638 11.11 19.35 26.07
N GLY A 639 12.20 18.58 25.90
CA GLY A 639 12.41 17.47 26.81
C GLY A 639 13.58 16.54 26.52
N GLU A 640 13.56 15.39 27.19
CA GLU A 640 14.56 14.33 27.10
C GLU A 640 13.91 12.95 27.27
N VAL A 641 14.58 11.91 26.77
CA VAL A 641 14.11 10.51 26.82
C VAL A 641 14.38 9.91 28.20
N LYS A 642 13.49 9.02 28.65
CA LYS A 642 13.64 8.20 29.84
C LYS A 642 13.64 6.71 29.47
N SER A 643 14.46 5.93 30.16
CA SER A 643 14.47 4.46 30.06
C SER A 643 13.46 3.83 31.03
N SER A 644 12.21 4.29 30.96
CA SER A 644 11.08 3.83 31.76
C SER A 644 9.79 4.05 30.98
N ALA A 645 8.79 3.18 31.14
CA ALA A 645 7.49 3.28 30.44
C ALA A 645 6.56 4.38 31.02
N THR A 646 7.07 5.60 31.15
CA THR A 646 6.33 6.75 31.68
C THR A 646 6.63 8.00 30.87
N LEU A 647 5.56 8.72 30.49
CA LEU A 647 5.64 10.05 29.90
C LEU A 647 5.25 11.08 30.96
N GLU A 648 6.21 11.91 31.36
CA GLU A 648 5.98 13.03 32.28
C GLU A 648 5.81 14.32 31.49
N VAL A 649 4.69 15.01 31.69
CA VAL A 649 4.40 16.27 31.01
C VAL A 649 4.19 17.38 32.02
N LYS A 650 4.90 18.49 31.80
CA LYS A 650 4.82 19.72 32.58
C LYS A 650 4.37 20.87 31.67
N ASN A 651 3.47 21.71 32.18
CA ASN A 651 3.22 23.04 31.64
C ASN A 651 3.00 24.04 32.79
N ALA A 652 3.87 25.03 32.94
CA ALA A 652 3.83 26.00 34.05
C ALA A 652 3.73 25.32 35.45
N ALA A 653 2.55 25.35 36.09
CA ALA A 653 2.27 24.69 37.37
C ALA A 653 1.71 23.26 37.22
N ASP A 654 1.15 22.92 36.06
CA ASP A 654 0.52 21.62 35.81
C ASP A 654 1.56 20.52 35.59
N ARG A 655 1.32 19.34 36.19
CA ARG A 655 2.17 18.15 36.10
C ARG A 655 1.29 16.93 35.90
N PHE A 656 1.56 16.17 34.85
CA PHE A 656 0.89 14.91 34.56
C PHE A 656 1.93 13.81 34.31
N SER A 657 1.55 12.58 34.66
CA SER A 657 2.36 11.38 34.43
C SER A 657 1.44 10.35 33.79
N PHE A 658 1.87 9.84 32.64
CA PHE A 658 1.10 8.92 31.82
C PHE A 658 1.83 7.58 31.73
N ASP A 659 1.10 6.48 31.95
CA ASP A 659 1.60 5.13 31.79
C ASP A 659 1.56 4.74 30.31
N ILE A 660 2.75 4.53 29.74
CA ILE A 660 2.91 4.25 28.30
C ILE A 660 2.40 2.85 27.96
N ASP A 661 2.60 1.87 28.84
CA ASP A 661 2.16 0.50 28.58
C ASP A 661 0.62 0.42 28.58
N HIS A 662 -0.04 1.08 29.54
CA HIS A 662 -1.51 1.18 29.60
C HIS A 662 -2.07 1.93 28.40
N LEU A 663 -1.57 3.13 28.11
CA LEU A 663 -2.11 3.95 27.02
C LEU A 663 -1.85 3.34 25.63
N ARG A 664 -0.77 2.58 25.47
CA ARG A 664 -0.54 1.80 24.24
C ARG A 664 -1.59 0.71 24.07
N ASP A 665 -1.99 0.03 25.14
CA ASP A 665 -3.07 -0.96 25.11
C ASP A 665 -4.43 -0.28 24.80
N VAL A 666 -4.71 0.88 25.39
CA VAL A 666 -5.91 1.69 25.06
C VAL A 666 -5.91 2.07 23.58
N TRP A 667 -4.80 2.57 23.05
CA TRP A 667 -4.61 2.92 21.64
C TRP A 667 -4.76 1.71 20.70
N PHE A 668 -4.29 0.53 21.10
CA PHE A 668 -4.41 -0.70 20.30
C PHE A 668 -5.83 -1.28 20.32
N LYS A 669 -6.63 -1.01 21.36
CA LYS A 669 -7.95 -1.62 21.59
C LYS A 669 -8.88 -1.55 20.38
N THR A 670 -9.00 -0.39 19.74
CA THR A 670 -9.88 -0.22 18.56
C THR A 670 -9.43 -1.12 17.39
N SER A 671 -8.12 -1.27 17.18
CA SER A 671 -7.58 -2.22 16.20
C SER A 671 -7.96 -3.66 16.51
N TYR A 672 -7.84 -4.07 17.78
CA TYR A 672 -8.26 -5.40 18.23
C TYR A 672 -9.75 -5.66 17.93
N LEU A 673 -10.62 -4.71 18.25
CA LEU A 673 -12.06 -4.85 18.05
C LEU A 673 -12.41 -4.96 16.56
N LEU A 674 -11.77 -4.17 15.70
CA LEU A 674 -11.93 -4.28 14.25
C LEU A 674 -11.37 -5.59 13.70
N ASP A 675 -10.19 -6.01 14.16
CA ASP A 675 -9.57 -7.26 13.73
C ASP A 675 -10.41 -8.48 14.13
N SER A 676 -11.14 -8.42 15.24
CA SER A 676 -12.08 -9.47 15.68
C SER A 676 -13.21 -9.75 14.67
N LYS A 677 -13.48 -8.83 13.74
CA LYS A 677 -14.50 -8.99 12.69
C LYS A 677 -13.97 -9.64 11.41
N GLN A 678 -12.66 -9.82 11.30
CA GLN A 678 -11.99 -10.36 10.10
C GLN A 678 -11.00 -11.49 10.40
N THR A 679 -10.66 -11.70 11.68
CA THR A 679 -9.78 -12.76 12.17
C THR A 679 -10.60 -13.82 12.91
N GLY A 680 -10.44 -15.08 12.51
CA GLY A 680 -11.10 -16.23 13.15
C GLY A 680 -10.41 -16.72 14.44
N ASN A 681 -11.07 -17.65 15.13
CA ASN A 681 -10.52 -18.45 16.23
C ASN A 681 -10.01 -17.65 17.45
N GLY A 682 -10.53 -16.44 17.68
CA GLY A 682 -10.14 -15.61 18.82
C GLY A 682 -8.73 -15.02 18.73
N LEU A 683 -8.04 -15.19 17.59
CA LEU A 683 -6.64 -14.80 17.44
C LEU A 683 -6.43 -13.27 17.45
N ALA A 684 -7.46 -12.48 17.14
CA ALA A 684 -7.39 -11.02 17.33
C ALA A 684 -7.10 -10.65 18.79
N LYS A 685 -7.73 -11.35 19.75
CA LYS A 685 -7.49 -11.14 21.18
C LYS A 685 -6.10 -11.62 21.58
N GLU A 686 -5.68 -12.76 21.07
CA GLU A 686 -4.33 -13.28 21.30
C GLU A 686 -3.25 -12.28 20.81
N ARG A 687 -3.45 -11.66 19.65
CA ARG A 687 -2.56 -10.61 19.15
C ARG A 687 -2.54 -9.37 20.05
N TYR A 688 -3.70 -8.91 20.49
CA TYR A 688 -3.80 -7.81 21.46
C TYR A 688 -3.04 -8.10 22.76
N ASP A 689 -3.12 -9.34 23.25
CA ASP A 689 -2.46 -9.75 24.48
C ASP A 689 -0.94 -9.93 24.28
N ASN A 690 -0.51 -10.35 23.10
CA ASN A 690 0.87 -10.79 22.86
C ASN A 690 1.77 -9.80 22.11
N TYR A 691 1.27 -8.80 21.37
CA TYR A 691 2.12 -7.92 20.56
C TYR A 691 3.30 -7.34 21.37
N LYS A 692 3.01 -6.94 22.62
CA LYS A 692 3.94 -6.39 23.62
C LYS A 692 4.99 -7.39 24.13
N ASN A 693 4.76 -8.68 23.96
CA ASN A 693 5.65 -9.78 24.39
C ASN A 693 6.52 -10.30 23.24
N HIS A 694 6.22 -9.92 21.99
CA HIS A 694 6.93 -10.34 20.78
C HIS A 694 8.00 -9.34 20.34
N VAL A 695 8.77 -8.83 21.30
CA VAL A 695 9.87 -7.89 21.05
C VAL A 695 10.91 -8.56 20.15
N LEU A 696 11.16 -8.00 18.97
CA LEU A 696 12.13 -8.55 18.04
C LEU A 696 13.55 -8.59 18.65
N LYS A 697 14.11 -9.79 18.75
CA LYS A 697 15.46 -10.07 19.23
C LYS A 697 16.19 -10.93 18.23
N TYR A 698 17.44 -10.59 17.96
CA TYR A 698 18.24 -11.27 16.96
C TYR A 698 19.56 -11.77 17.54
N SER A 699 20.03 -12.88 16.99
CA SER A 699 21.37 -13.41 17.23
C SER A 699 21.95 -13.77 15.87
N PHE A 700 22.99 -13.06 15.44
CA PHE A 700 23.63 -13.26 14.14
C PHE A 700 24.75 -14.30 14.27
N PRO A 701 25.06 -15.06 13.20
CA PRO A 701 26.22 -15.95 13.19
C PRO A 701 27.52 -15.19 13.44
N LEU A 702 28.46 -15.80 14.18
CA LEU A 702 29.72 -15.15 14.56
C LEU A 702 30.60 -14.78 13.36
N GLN A 703 30.51 -15.56 12.27
CA GLN A 703 31.28 -15.34 11.05
C GLN A 703 30.72 -14.22 10.15
N PHE A 704 29.51 -13.72 10.44
CA PHE A 704 28.82 -12.78 9.57
C PHE A 704 29.41 -11.37 9.67
N ASP A 705 29.91 -10.85 8.55
CA ASP A 705 30.59 -9.55 8.45
C ASP A 705 29.74 -8.43 7.80
N GLY A 706 28.52 -8.75 7.36
CA GLY A 706 27.63 -7.79 6.72
C GLY A 706 27.99 -7.41 5.28
N LYS A 707 29.00 -8.06 4.66
CA LYS A 707 29.47 -7.67 3.33
C LYS A 707 28.80 -8.44 2.21
N LYS A 708 28.61 -7.75 1.07
CA LYS A 708 28.19 -8.43 -0.18
C LYS A 708 29.22 -9.49 -0.57
N PRO A 709 28.80 -10.62 -1.15
CA PRO A 709 29.73 -11.66 -1.57
C PRO A 709 30.65 -11.15 -2.67
N VAL A 710 31.92 -11.55 -2.61
CA VAL A 710 32.91 -11.28 -3.65
C VAL A 710 32.78 -12.34 -4.75
N ILE A 711 32.53 -11.90 -5.99
CA ILE A 711 32.38 -12.76 -7.15
C ILE A 711 33.61 -12.60 -8.07
N ASP A 712 34.27 -13.71 -8.39
CA ASP A 712 35.38 -13.74 -9.33
C ASP A 712 34.84 -13.73 -10.77
N SER A 713 34.87 -12.56 -11.41
CA SER A 713 34.37 -12.37 -12.78
C SER A 713 35.20 -13.11 -13.85
N SER A 714 36.35 -13.69 -13.50
CA SER A 714 37.14 -14.52 -14.43
C SER A 714 36.60 -15.94 -14.59
N LYS A 715 35.73 -16.39 -13.67
CA LYS A 715 35.12 -17.72 -13.70
C LYS A 715 33.69 -17.64 -14.25
N PRO A 716 33.23 -18.68 -14.97
CA PRO A 716 31.83 -18.76 -15.37
C PRO A 716 30.93 -18.85 -14.14
N ARG A 717 29.78 -18.17 -14.19
CA ARG A 717 28.76 -18.22 -13.15
C ARG A 717 27.91 -19.49 -13.35
N PRO A 718 27.61 -20.25 -12.29
CA PRO A 718 26.65 -21.35 -12.39
C PRO A 718 25.28 -20.84 -12.84
N LYS A 719 24.51 -21.67 -13.54
CA LYS A 719 23.19 -21.27 -14.04
C LYS A 719 22.12 -21.57 -13.01
N ALA A 720 21.31 -20.58 -12.72
CA ALA A 720 20.10 -20.70 -11.93
C ALA A 720 18.87 -20.33 -12.76
N ALA A 721 17.70 -20.75 -12.31
CA ALA A 721 16.44 -20.31 -12.89
C ALA A 721 15.42 -19.99 -11.80
N ILE A 722 14.69 -18.89 -11.98
CA ILE A 722 13.44 -18.69 -11.28
C ILE A 722 12.33 -19.38 -12.07
N ILE A 723 11.48 -20.14 -11.40
CA ILE A 723 10.29 -20.75 -11.98
C ILE A 723 9.09 -19.97 -11.48
N ARG A 724 8.29 -19.45 -12.43
CA ARG A 724 7.08 -18.69 -12.13
C ARG A 724 5.90 -19.08 -13.01
N GLU A 725 4.69 -18.86 -12.51
CA GLU A 725 3.43 -19.07 -13.21
C GLU A 725 2.64 -17.75 -13.29
N LYS A 726 1.58 -17.71 -14.08
CA LYS A 726 0.64 -16.59 -14.11
C LYS A 726 0.09 -16.33 -12.70
N GLY A 727 0.14 -15.07 -12.27
CA GLY A 727 -0.23 -14.65 -10.91
C GLY A 727 0.91 -14.72 -9.89
N SER A 728 2.05 -15.35 -10.20
CA SER A 728 3.28 -15.15 -9.41
C SER A 728 3.69 -13.67 -9.43
N ASN A 729 4.31 -13.21 -8.35
CA ASN A 729 4.66 -11.79 -8.19
C ASN A 729 5.96 -11.50 -7.42
N SER A 730 6.73 -12.54 -7.07
CA SER A 730 7.96 -12.42 -6.26
C SER A 730 9.22 -12.83 -7.04
N GLU A 731 9.16 -12.77 -8.37
CA GLU A 731 10.22 -13.31 -9.22
C GLU A 731 11.50 -12.47 -9.22
N ARG A 732 11.39 -11.14 -9.09
CA ARG A 732 12.52 -10.22 -9.27
C ARG A 732 13.44 -10.21 -8.06
N GLU A 733 12.89 -10.20 -6.86
CA GLU A 733 13.64 -10.22 -5.63
C GLU A 733 14.39 -11.55 -5.45
N LEU A 734 13.79 -12.68 -5.82
CA LEU A 734 14.47 -13.98 -5.80
C LEU A 734 15.57 -14.06 -6.87
N ALA A 735 15.30 -13.57 -8.08
CA ALA A 735 16.32 -13.50 -9.12
C ALA A 735 17.49 -12.60 -8.70
N ASN A 736 17.22 -11.47 -8.05
CA ASN A 736 18.25 -10.60 -7.49
C ASN A 736 19.05 -11.30 -6.39
N ALA A 737 18.42 -12.09 -5.51
CA ALA A 737 19.12 -12.88 -4.50
C ALA A 737 20.15 -13.83 -5.12
N MET A 738 19.73 -14.60 -6.11
CA MET A 738 20.59 -15.54 -6.84
C MET A 738 21.68 -14.80 -7.62
N TYR A 739 21.32 -13.69 -8.29
CA TYR A 739 22.28 -12.89 -9.03
C TYR A 739 23.35 -12.29 -8.10
N LEU A 740 22.98 -11.74 -6.95
CA LEU A 740 23.94 -11.23 -5.97
C LEU A 740 24.84 -12.33 -5.43
N ALA A 741 24.34 -13.55 -5.28
CA ALA A 741 25.15 -14.69 -4.84
C ALA A 741 26.19 -15.15 -5.88
N GLY A 742 26.04 -14.77 -7.16
CA GLY A 742 26.97 -15.13 -8.23
C GLY A 742 26.41 -16.08 -9.30
N PHE A 743 25.09 -16.22 -9.44
CA PHE A 743 24.45 -17.04 -10.47
C PHE A 743 24.08 -16.25 -11.72
N ASP A 744 24.10 -16.89 -12.89
CA ASP A 744 23.38 -16.38 -14.08
C ASP A 744 21.94 -16.90 -14.04
N VAL A 745 20.99 -15.98 -13.87
CA VAL A 745 19.60 -16.33 -13.53
C VAL A 745 18.70 -16.20 -14.74
N LYS A 746 18.03 -17.30 -15.09
CA LYS A 746 17.05 -17.36 -16.17
C LYS A 746 15.63 -17.17 -15.63
N ASP A 747 14.85 -16.31 -16.28
CA ASP A 747 13.39 -16.25 -16.07
C ASP A 747 12.71 -17.41 -16.82
N VAL A 748 12.20 -18.40 -16.09
CA VAL A 748 11.48 -19.54 -16.66
C VAL A 748 10.01 -19.44 -16.27
N HIS A 749 9.19 -19.02 -17.24
CA HIS A 749 7.74 -19.04 -17.07
C HIS A 749 7.21 -20.45 -17.35
N MET A 750 6.12 -20.86 -16.71
CA MET A 750 5.51 -22.16 -16.97
C MET A 750 5.13 -22.39 -18.44
N THR A 751 4.86 -21.33 -19.20
CA THR A 751 4.69 -21.43 -20.66
C THR A 751 5.95 -21.96 -21.37
N ASP A 752 7.15 -21.59 -20.92
CA ASP A 752 8.40 -22.07 -21.51
C ASP A 752 8.58 -23.59 -21.28
N LEU A 753 8.23 -24.09 -20.09
CA LEU A 753 8.29 -25.52 -19.76
C LEU A 753 7.19 -26.33 -20.47
N ILE A 754 5.96 -25.83 -20.47
CA ILE A 754 4.79 -26.51 -21.08
C ILE A 754 4.95 -26.65 -22.61
N THR A 755 5.55 -25.64 -23.25
CA THR A 755 5.81 -25.69 -24.70
C THR A 755 7.05 -26.52 -25.03
N GLY A 756 7.96 -26.72 -24.07
CA GLY A 756 9.25 -27.38 -24.26
C GLY A 756 10.35 -26.45 -24.77
N ARG A 757 10.17 -25.13 -24.63
CA ARG A 757 11.19 -24.11 -24.91
C ARG A 757 12.33 -24.16 -23.88
N GLU A 758 12.03 -24.65 -22.68
CA GLU A 758 12.97 -24.90 -21.59
C GLU A 758 12.84 -26.34 -21.09
N THR A 759 13.96 -26.98 -20.71
CA THR A 759 14.04 -28.36 -20.20
C THR A 759 14.76 -28.49 -18.85
N LEU A 760 15.36 -27.40 -18.35
CA LEU A 760 16.14 -27.30 -17.11
C LEU A 760 17.45 -28.11 -17.12
N GLU A 761 17.84 -28.69 -18.26
CA GLU A 761 18.98 -29.60 -18.35
C GLU A 761 20.33 -28.90 -18.09
N ASP A 762 20.44 -27.60 -18.37
CA ASP A 762 21.66 -26.81 -18.11
C ASP A 762 21.60 -25.98 -16.82
N ILE A 763 20.52 -26.08 -16.04
CA ILE A 763 20.31 -25.33 -14.80
C ILE A 763 20.79 -26.14 -13.60
N GLN A 764 21.54 -25.57 -12.65
CA GLN A 764 21.96 -26.26 -11.42
C GLN A 764 21.11 -25.87 -10.20
N PHE A 765 20.49 -24.69 -10.20
CA PHE A 765 19.68 -24.20 -9.08
C PHE A 765 18.35 -23.64 -9.55
N ILE A 766 17.23 -24.15 -9.03
CA ILE A 766 15.90 -23.57 -9.30
C ILE A 766 15.30 -22.91 -8.06
N GLY A 767 14.62 -21.78 -8.27
CA GLY A 767 13.81 -21.11 -7.26
C GLY A 767 12.35 -21.02 -7.73
N ALA A 768 11.44 -21.74 -7.09
CA ALA A 768 10.01 -21.54 -7.29
C ALA A 768 9.56 -20.33 -6.47
N VAL A 769 9.06 -19.30 -7.16
CA VAL A 769 8.81 -17.97 -6.59
C VAL A 769 7.51 -17.91 -5.77
N GLY A 770 7.40 -16.90 -4.92
CA GLY A 770 6.14 -16.56 -4.23
C GLY A 770 5.11 -15.83 -5.10
N GLY A 771 3.90 -15.68 -4.55
CA GLY A 771 2.79 -14.95 -5.17
C GLY A 771 1.46 -15.68 -5.05
N PHE A 772 0.55 -15.41 -5.99
CA PHE A 772 -0.80 -15.96 -6.00
C PHE A 772 -1.07 -16.61 -7.35
N SER A 773 -0.35 -17.69 -7.67
CA SER A 773 -0.55 -18.39 -8.93
C SER A 773 -2.02 -18.81 -9.09
N ASN A 774 -2.62 -18.48 -10.23
CA ASN A 774 -4.07 -18.67 -10.47
C ASN A 774 -5.00 -18.04 -9.41
N SER A 775 -4.58 -16.98 -8.72
CA SER A 775 -5.30 -16.36 -7.59
C SER A 775 -5.66 -17.33 -6.45
N ASP A 776 -4.97 -18.47 -6.35
CA ASP A 776 -5.23 -19.54 -5.37
C ASP A 776 -6.67 -20.10 -5.40
N VAL A 777 -7.41 -19.95 -6.51
CA VAL A 777 -8.86 -20.28 -6.60
C VAL A 777 -9.20 -21.74 -6.26
N LEU A 778 -8.29 -22.69 -6.54
CA LEU A 778 -8.49 -24.11 -6.25
C LEU A 778 -7.80 -24.56 -4.96
N GLY A 779 -7.27 -23.61 -4.18
CA GLY A 779 -6.24 -23.77 -3.14
C GLY A 779 -4.86 -23.34 -3.66
N SER A 780 -4.02 -22.78 -2.79
CA SER A 780 -2.78 -22.16 -3.22
C SER A 780 -1.84 -23.13 -3.94
N ALA A 781 -1.24 -22.65 -5.03
CA ALA A 781 -0.33 -23.39 -5.92
C ALA A 781 -0.87 -24.67 -6.58
N LYS A 782 -2.11 -25.10 -6.32
CA LYS A 782 -2.65 -26.35 -6.92
C LYS A 782 -2.83 -26.27 -8.42
N GLY A 783 -3.23 -25.10 -8.94
CA GLY A 783 -3.26 -24.86 -10.39
C GLY A 783 -1.87 -24.97 -11.03
N TRP A 784 -0.85 -24.46 -10.34
CA TRP A 784 0.55 -24.54 -10.76
C TRP A 784 1.08 -25.98 -10.66
N ALA A 785 0.77 -26.72 -9.60
CA ALA A 785 1.09 -28.14 -9.48
C ALA A 785 0.45 -28.95 -10.61
N GLY A 786 -0.82 -28.67 -10.95
CA GLY A 786 -1.52 -29.28 -12.08
C GLY A 786 -0.82 -29.06 -13.42
N ALA A 787 -0.20 -27.90 -13.62
CA ALA A 787 0.59 -27.60 -14.81
C ALA A 787 1.81 -28.52 -14.97
N PHE A 788 2.41 -29.00 -13.86
CA PHE A 788 3.44 -30.03 -13.90
C PHE A 788 2.86 -31.43 -13.99
N LEU A 789 1.83 -31.77 -13.21
CA LEU A 789 1.27 -33.13 -13.15
C LEU A 789 0.66 -33.58 -14.47
N TYR A 790 -0.01 -32.67 -15.20
CA TYR A 790 -0.79 -33.02 -16.39
C TYR A 790 -0.14 -32.61 -17.72
N ASN A 791 1.01 -31.94 -17.70
CA ASN A 791 1.80 -31.67 -18.90
C ASN A 791 3.10 -32.46 -18.90
N GLU A 792 3.23 -33.42 -19.80
CA GLU A 792 4.39 -34.33 -19.85
C GLU A 792 5.73 -33.62 -19.97
N LYS A 793 5.83 -32.58 -20.80
CA LYS A 793 7.10 -31.84 -21.02
C LYS A 793 7.56 -31.16 -19.73
N ALA A 794 6.66 -30.42 -19.08
CA ALA A 794 6.95 -29.75 -17.83
C ALA A 794 7.29 -30.76 -16.72
N ARG A 795 6.51 -31.85 -16.61
CA ARG A 795 6.75 -32.94 -15.65
C ARG A 795 8.15 -33.53 -15.78
N VAL A 796 8.51 -33.93 -16.99
CA VAL A 796 9.79 -34.59 -17.27
C VAL A 796 10.96 -33.64 -17.03
N ALA A 797 10.83 -32.36 -17.38
CA ALA A 797 11.86 -31.35 -17.08
C ALA A 797 12.12 -31.26 -15.56
N LEU A 798 11.05 -31.17 -14.76
CA LEU A 798 11.17 -31.07 -13.29
C LEU A 798 11.70 -32.37 -12.68
N GLU A 799 11.18 -33.54 -13.06
CA GLU A 799 11.62 -34.83 -12.55
C GLU A 799 13.10 -35.08 -12.85
N LYS A 800 13.55 -34.82 -14.08
CA LYS A 800 14.96 -34.91 -14.45
C LYS A 800 15.82 -33.98 -13.62
N PHE A 801 15.36 -32.74 -13.39
CA PHE A 801 16.08 -31.79 -12.55
C PHE A 801 16.28 -32.32 -11.12
N PHE A 802 15.22 -32.81 -10.46
CA PHE A 802 15.28 -33.33 -9.09
C PHE A 802 16.00 -34.68 -8.96
N ALA A 803 16.09 -35.45 -10.04
CA ALA A 803 16.80 -36.73 -10.05
C ALA A 803 18.32 -36.55 -10.11
N ARG A 804 18.81 -35.41 -10.57
CA ARG A 804 20.24 -35.14 -10.68
C ARG A 804 20.88 -34.90 -9.30
N PRO A 805 22.10 -35.42 -9.06
CA PRO A 805 22.80 -35.26 -7.78
C PRO A 805 23.53 -33.91 -7.63
N ASP A 806 23.67 -33.14 -8.71
CA ASP A 806 24.36 -31.83 -8.79
C ASP A 806 23.39 -30.64 -8.77
N THR A 807 22.12 -30.86 -8.39
CA THR A 807 21.10 -29.81 -8.37
C THR A 807 20.63 -29.43 -6.96
N LEU A 808 20.21 -28.16 -6.84
CA LEU A 808 19.56 -27.57 -5.67
C LEU A 808 18.19 -26.99 -6.04
N SER A 809 17.26 -26.91 -5.09
CA SER A 809 16.02 -26.17 -5.29
C SER A 809 15.56 -25.44 -4.03
N VAL A 810 14.93 -24.27 -4.20
CA VAL A 810 14.22 -23.57 -3.14
C VAL A 810 12.79 -23.23 -3.57
N GLY A 811 11.80 -23.57 -2.75
CA GLY A 811 10.42 -23.12 -2.90
C GLY A 811 10.07 -22.11 -1.83
N ILE A 812 9.71 -20.88 -2.21
CA ILE A 812 9.41 -19.80 -1.27
C ILE A 812 7.92 -19.44 -1.37
N CYS A 813 7.23 -19.42 -0.23
CA CYS A 813 5.80 -19.12 -0.12
C CYS A 813 4.95 -19.97 -1.10
N ASN A 814 4.48 -19.39 -2.21
CA ASN A 814 3.75 -20.13 -3.25
C ASN A 814 4.57 -21.25 -3.89
N GLY A 815 5.90 -21.07 -4.02
CA GLY A 815 6.81 -22.14 -4.42
C GLY A 815 6.99 -23.24 -3.36
N CYS A 816 6.87 -22.91 -2.07
CA CYS A 816 6.83 -23.92 -0.99
C CYS A 816 5.57 -24.77 -1.12
N GLN A 817 4.42 -24.12 -1.27
CA GLN A 817 3.14 -24.80 -1.48
C GLN A 817 3.20 -25.71 -2.72
N LEU A 818 3.79 -25.25 -3.82
CA LEU A 818 3.99 -26.06 -5.02
C LEU A 818 4.80 -27.34 -4.75
N PHE A 819 5.98 -27.23 -4.14
CA PHE A 819 6.85 -28.39 -3.94
C PHE A 819 6.33 -29.37 -2.88
N VAL A 820 5.60 -28.87 -1.89
CA VAL A 820 4.87 -29.70 -0.92
C VAL A 820 3.72 -30.45 -1.62
N GLU A 821 2.91 -29.76 -2.43
CA GLU A 821 1.80 -30.37 -3.17
C GLU A 821 2.27 -31.43 -4.18
N LEU A 822 3.41 -31.20 -4.84
CA LEU A 822 4.03 -32.18 -5.74
C LEU A 822 4.72 -33.35 -4.99
N GLY A 823 4.75 -33.34 -3.66
CA GLY A 823 5.37 -34.40 -2.86
C GLY A 823 6.89 -34.52 -3.03
N LEU A 824 7.56 -33.43 -3.42
CA LEU A 824 8.98 -33.45 -3.79
C LEU A 824 9.93 -33.43 -2.58
N ILE A 825 9.46 -32.96 -1.42
CA ILE A 825 10.28 -32.78 -0.22
C ILE A 825 10.29 -34.04 0.67
N ASN A 826 9.14 -34.72 0.80
CA ASN A 826 9.00 -35.92 1.64
C ASN A 826 8.54 -37.10 0.77
N LYS A 827 9.42 -37.55 -0.13
CA LYS A 827 9.09 -38.59 -1.15
C LYS A 827 8.69 -39.94 -0.53
N ASP A 828 9.29 -40.31 0.60
CA ASP A 828 9.08 -41.62 1.24
C ASP A 828 7.88 -41.67 2.20
N HIS A 829 7.21 -40.53 2.44
CA HIS A 829 6.01 -40.49 3.29
C HIS A 829 4.79 -41.03 2.56
N GLU A 830 4.04 -41.96 3.17
CA GLU A 830 2.76 -42.43 2.62
C GLU A 830 1.72 -41.32 2.67
N ASP A 831 1.52 -40.71 3.84
CA ASP A 831 0.70 -39.52 4.02
C ASP A 831 1.54 -38.26 3.80
N LYS A 832 1.28 -37.56 2.71
CA LYS A 832 2.04 -36.35 2.33
C LYS A 832 1.68 -35.16 3.23
N PRO A 833 2.69 -34.33 3.62
CA PRO A 833 2.46 -33.00 4.18
C PRO A 833 1.54 -32.15 3.31
N LYS A 834 0.83 -31.22 3.95
CA LYS A 834 -0.07 -30.29 3.27
C LYS A 834 0.16 -28.87 3.74
N MET A 835 -0.06 -27.92 2.83
CA MET A 835 -0.19 -26.51 3.18
C MET A 835 -1.68 -26.17 3.30
N LEU A 836 -2.07 -25.62 4.45
CA LEU A 836 -3.46 -25.28 4.76
C LEU A 836 -3.61 -23.79 5.05
N HIS A 837 -4.85 -23.30 5.05
CA HIS A 837 -5.17 -21.97 5.53
C HIS A 837 -4.60 -21.71 6.93
N ASN A 838 -4.11 -20.49 7.13
CA ASN A 838 -3.70 -20.01 8.45
C ASN A 838 -4.84 -20.21 9.45
N LYS A 839 -4.52 -20.49 10.72
CA LYS A 839 -5.54 -20.56 11.78
C LYS A 839 -6.33 -19.25 11.94
N SER A 840 -5.80 -18.10 11.52
CA SER A 840 -6.54 -16.83 11.55
C SER A 840 -7.64 -16.72 10.50
N GLY A 841 -7.65 -17.57 9.47
CA GLY A 841 -8.64 -17.50 8.39
C GLY A 841 -8.46 -16.30 7.45
N LYS A 842 -7.36 -15.55 7.59
CA LYS A 842 -7.01 -14.40 6.73
C LYS A 842 -5.54 -14.44 6.30
N HIS A 843 -5.20 -13.60 5.34
CA HIS A 843 -3.80 -13.32 5.00
C HIS A 843 -3.09 -12.67 6.17
N GLU A 844 -1.88 -13.12 6.47
CA GLU A 844 -1.00 -12.52 7.48
C GLU A 844 0.23 -11.95 6.79
N SER A 845 0.51 -10.69 7.06
CA SER A 845 1.70 -9.98 6.59
C SER A 845 2.39 -9.31 7.77
N ILE A 846 3.50 -9.91 8.22
CA ILE A 846 4.24 -9.49 9.42
C ILE A 846 5.75 -9.59 9.20
N PHE A 847 6.49 -8.77 9.91
CA PHE A 847 7.92 -8.96 10.11
C PHE A 847 8.12 -9.61 11.48
N THR A 848 8.69 -10.82 11.49
CA THR A 848 8.90 -11.63 12.70
C THR A 848 10.33 -12.16 12.72
N SER A 849 10.66 -13.05 13.66
CA SER A 849 11.95 -13.72 13.71
C SER A 849 11.82 -15.24 13.69
N LEU A 850 12.84 -15.89 13.13
CA LEU A 850 12.98 -17.34 13.10
C LEU A 850 14.21 -17.76 13.86
N THR A 851 14.13 -18.90 14.55
CA THR A 851 15.31 -19.59 15.10
C THR A 851 15.68 -20.76 14.21
N LEU A 852 16.90 -20.73 13.69
CA LEU A 852 17.44 -21.78 12.82
C LEU A 852 17.99 -22.91 13.67
N GLN A 853 17.44 -24.11 13.46
CA GLN A 853 17.81 -25.31 14.20
C GLN A 853 19.10 -25.91 13.64
N GLU A 854 19.71 -26.83 14.37
CA GLU A 854 20.70 -27.75 13.78
C GLU A 854 20.06 -28.50 12.62
N ASN A 855 20.68 -28.44 11.44
CA ASN A 855 20.07 -28.96 10.21
C ASN A 855 21.15 -29.35 9.18
N ASN A 856 20.74 -30.12 8.16
CA ASN A 856 21.60 -30.55 7.06
C ASN A 856 21.32 -29.80 5.74
N SER A 857 20.60 -28.67 5.77
CA SER A 857 20.32 -27.90 4.56
C SER A 857 21.61 -27.34 3.97
N VAL A 858 21.82 -27.54 2.67
CA VAL A 858 22.94 -26.94 1.94
C VAL A 858 22.91 -25.42 2.04
N MET A 859 21.72 -24.81 1.93
CA MET A 859 21.59 -23.36 2.00
C MET A 859 21.76 -22.84 3.42
N LEU A 860 21.17 -23.47 4.44
CA LEU A 860 20.95 -22.83 5.74
C LEU A 860 21.75 -23.40 6.92
N SER A 861 22.54 -24.46 6.74
CA SER A 861 23.28 -25.09 7.85
C SER A 861 24.32 -24.17 8.51
N THR A 862 24.95 -23.24 7.78
CA THR A 862 25.92 -22.27 8.37
C THR A 862 25.28 -21.24 9.29
N LEU A 863 23.95 -21.15 9.26
CA LEU A 863 23.16 -20.22 10.05
C LEU A 863 22.52 -20.89 11.28
N ALA A 864 22.81 -22.17 11.55
CA ALA A 864 22.28 -22.88 12.72
C ALA A 864 22.60 -22.12 14.03
N GLY A 865 21.64 -22.09 14.95
CA GLY A 865 21.74 -21.36 16.22
C GLY A 865 21.48 -19.86 16.15
N SER A 866 21.31 -19.29 14.94
CA SER A 866 20.94 -17.88 14.77
C SER A 866 19.44 -17.63 14.96
N THR A 867 19.11 -16.39 15.35
CA THR A 867 17.74 -15.87 15.36
C THR A 867 17.69 -14.65 14.46
N LEU A 868 16.98 -14.74 13.34
CA LEU A 868 17.02 -13.76 12.25
C LEU A 868 15.63 -13.20 11.94
N GLY A 869 15.55 -11.90 11.65
CA GLY A 869 14.32 -11.23 11.22
C GLY A 869 13.95 -11.61 9.78
N VAL A 870 12.66 -11.82 9.51
CA VAL A 870 12.16 -12.21 8.20
C VAL A 870 10.74 -11.71 7.95
N TRP A 871 10.44 -11.44 6.69
CA TRP A 871 9.07 -11.18 6.25
C TRP A 871 8.25 -12.46 6.08
N VAL A 872 7.00 -12.39 6.48
CA VAL A 872 5.97 -13.40 6.23
C VAL A 872 4.81 -12.71 5.54
N SER A 873 4.29 -13.28 4.46
CA SER A 873 3.13 -12.77 3.72
C SER A 873 2.37 -13.91 3.05
N HIS A 874 1.37 -14.49 3.71
CA HIS A 874 0.56 -15.59 3.16
C HIS A 874 -0.79 -15.77 3.86
N GLY A 875 -1.79 -16.32 3.15
CA GLY A 875 -3.06 -16.81 3.72
C GLY A 875 -3.12 -18.33 3.94
N GLU A 876 -2.24 -19.08 3.27
CA GLU A 876 -2.21 -20.56 3.27
C GLU A 876 -0.82 -21.10 3.63
N GLY A 877 -0.23 -20.61 4.73
CA GLY A 877 1.13 -20.98 5.13
C GLY A 877 1.25 -22.04 6.20
N ARG A 878 0.15 -22.71 6.59
CA ARG A 878 0.17 -23.66 7.69
C ARG A 878 0.70 -25.03 7.25
N PHE A 879 1.89 -25.41 7.71
CA PHE A 879 2.37 -26.78 7.58
C PHE A 879 1.50 -27.72 8.41
N SER A 880 0.87 -28.69 7.74
CA SER A 880 0.18 -29.82 8.36
C SER A 880 0.97 -31.09 8.11
N LEU A 881 1.50 -31.66 9.19
CA LEU A 881 2.52 -32.69 9.20
C LEU A 881 1.96 -33.95 9.90
N PRO A 882 1.59 -35.01 9.14
CA PRO A 882 0.89 -36.17 9.69
C PRO A 882 1.71 -37.08 10.61
N TYR A 883 3.04 -36.96 10.62
CA TYR A 883 3.93 -37.77 11.44
C TYR A 883 4.52 -36.97 12.61
N ALA A 884 5.24 -37.65 13.49
CA ALA A 884 6.03 -37.03 14.56
C ALA A 884 7.18 -36.16 14.01
N GLU A 885 7.60 -35.17 14.80
CA GLU A 885 8.57 -34.14 14.39
C GLU A 885 9.87 -34.71 13.82
N GLU A 886 10.39 -35.79 14.41
CA GLU A 886 11.64 -36.45 14.04
C GLU A 886 11.66 -37.03 12.62
N LYS A 887 10.48 -37.18 11.98
CA LYS A 887 10.36 -37.59 10.58
C LYS A 887 10.53 -36.44 9.59
N TYR A 888 10.75 -35.22 10.07
CA TYR A 888 10.89 -34.04 9.25
C TYR A 888 12.24 -33.38 9.48
N LYS A 889 12.89 -32.92 8.40
CA LYS A 889 14.09 -32.08 8.49
C LYS A 889 13.70 -30.62 8.62
N ILE A 890 13.14 -30.25 9.78
CA ILE A 890 12.78 -28.86 10.08
C ILE A 890 14.07 -28.04 10.20
N VAL A 891 14.18 -27.00 9.38
CA VAL A 891 15.37 -26.14 9.32
C VAL A 891 15.21 -24.91 10.22
N ALA A 892 14.02 -24.32 10.26
CA ALA A 892 13.73 -23.15 11.07
C ALA A 892 12.30 -23.16 11.62
N LYS A 893 12.16 -22.64 12.82
CA LYS A 893 10.89 -22.42 13.51
C LYS A 893 10.68 -20.94 13.80
N TYR A 894 9.43 -20.50 13.94
CA TYR A 894 9.16 -19.16 14.46
C TYR A 894 9.77 -19.00 15.86
N ALA A 895 10.41 -17.87 16.14
CA ALA A 895 11.13 -17.68 17.41
C ALA A 895 10.19 -17.61 18.63
N TYR A 896 8.94 -17.23 18.39
CA TYR A 896 7.85 -17.28 19.36
C TYR A 896 6.83 -18.33 18.93
N GLU A 897 6.20 -18.99 19.89
CA GLU A 897 5.18 -20.03 19.64
C GLU A 897 3.76 -19.47 19.55
N THR A 898 3.53 -18.24 20.01
CA THR A 898 2.19 -17.62 20.07
C THR A 898 1.93 -16.64 18.92
N TYR A 899 0.65 -16.41 18.61
CA TYR A 899 0.21 -15.47 17.59
C TYR A 899 0.37 -14.01 18.09
N PRO A 900 0.80 -13.06 17.25
CA PRO A 900 1.01 -13.17 15.80
C PRO A 900 2.41 -13.61 15.35
N ALA A 901 3.43 -13.59 16.21
CA ALA A 901 4.80 -13.91 15.80
C ALA A 901 4.96 -15.33 15.20
N SER A 902 4.12 -16.29 15.63
CA SER A 902 3.78 -17.50 14.86
C SER A 902 2.42 -17.30 14.13
N PRO A 903 2.43 -16.96 12.83
CA PRO A 903 1.25 -16.38 12.17
C PRO A 903 0.23 -17.40 11.65
N ASN A 904 0.63 -18.65 11.40
CA ASN A 904 -0.20 -19.62 10.67
C ASN A 904 -0.68 -20.81 11.51
N GLY A 905 -0.06 -21.06 12.67
CA GLY A 905 -0.36 -22.21 13.52
C GLY A 905 0.13 -23.54 12.95
N SER A 906 1.28 -23.54 12.27
CA SER A 906 1.95 -24.73 11.73
C SER A 906 2.30 -25.75 12.81
N ASP A 907 2.27 -27.04 12.44
CA ASP A 907 2.75 -28.12 13.30
C ASP A 907 4.24 -27.89 13.65
N TYR A 908 4.59 -28.17 14.91
CA TYR A 908 5.92 -27.96 15.49
C TYR A 908 6.48 -26.53 15.36
N ASN A 909 5.61 -25.55 15.12
CA ASN A 909 5.98 -24.16 14.84
C ASN A 909 6.89 -24.01 13.59
N THR A 910 6.74 -24.93 12.63
CA THR A 910 7.57 -25.03 11.42
C THR A 910 7.42 -23.80 10.54
N ALA A 911 8.55 -23.24 10.09
CA ALA A 911 8.60 -22.18 9.08
C ALA A 911 9.36 -22.60 7.82
N MET A 912 10.37 -23.48 7.96
CA MET A 912 11.22 -23.98 6.87
C MET A 912 11.54 -25.47 7.08
N MET A 913 11.59 -26.23 5.98
CA MET A 913 11.93 -27.66 5.98
C MET A 913 12.70 -28.01 4.70
N CYS A 914 13.58 -29.02 4.77
CA CYS A 914 14.22 -29.58 3.58
C CYS A 914 13.93 -31.08 3.41
N ASP A 915 14.36 -31.64 2.28
CA ASP A 915 14.36 -33.07 2.05
C ASP A 915 15.48 -33.77 2.85
N GLU A 916 15.49 -35.10 2.84
CA GLU A 916 16.50 -35.92 3.52
C GLU A 916 17.94 -35.60 3.07
N THR A 917 18.13 -35.20 1.81
CA THR A 917 19.46 -34.85 1.28
C THR A 917 19.93 -33.44 1.67
N GLY A 918 19.02 -32.58 2.12
CA GLY A 918 19.29 -31.17 2.43
C GLY A 918 19.41 -30.26 1.20
N ARG A 919 19.22 -30.79 -0.02
CA ARG A 919 19.38 -30.05 -1.29
C ARG A 919 18.13 -29.31 -1.74
N HIS A 920 16.96 -29.78 -1.29
CA HIS A 920 15.67 -29.25 -1.70
C HIS A 920 14.98 -28.62 -0.50
N LEU A 921 14.92 -27.30 -0.49
CA LEU A 921 14.44 -26.48 0.62
C LEU A 921 13.06 -25.90 0.30
N VAL A 922 12.18 -25.85 1.29
CA VAL A 922 10.91 -25.13 1.23
C VAL A 922 10.73 -24.23 2.44
N MET A 923 10.15 -23.06 2.23
CA MET A 923 9.90 -22.07 3.27
C MET A 923 8.67 -21.24 2.97
N MET A 924 7.88 -20.92 3.99
CA MET A 924 6.80 -19.93 3.86
C MET A 924 7.27 -18.47 4.01
N PRO A 925 8.24 -18.14 4.90
CA PRO A 925 8.82 -16.81 4.98
C PRO A 925 9.63 -16.43 3.74
N HIS A 926 9.79 -15.12 3.50
CA HIS A 926 10.48 -14.55 2.35
C HIS A 926 11.88 -14.02 2.73
N ILE A 927 12.90 -14.88 2.60
CA ILE A 927 14.31 -14.49 2.85
C ILE A 927 14.87 -13.59 1.75
N GLU A 928 14.37 -13.73 0.52
CA GLU A 928 14.72 -12.92 -0.64
C GLU A 928 14.20 -11.48 -0.52
N ARG A 929 13.12 -11.28 0.23
CA ARG A 929 12.62 -9.95 0.63
C ARG A 929 13.29 -9.43 1.91
N SER A 930 14.30 -10.15 2.43
CA SER A 930 14.99 -9.83 3.69
C SER A 930 16.52 -9.79 3.50
N LEU A 931 17.01 -9.60 2.28
CA LEU A 931 18.44 -9.63 1.94
C LEU A 931 19.29 -8.43 2.33
N PHE A 932 18.71 -7.23 2.45
CA PHE A 932 19.46 -6.02 2.77
C PHE A 932 19.09 -5.49 4.15
N GLN A 933 19.96 -4.73 4.78
CA GLN A 933 19.64 -4.06 6.05
C GLN A 933 18.35 -3.24 5.94
N TRP A 934 18.18 -2.48 4.85
CA TRP A 934 17.00 -1.65 4.63
C TRP A 934 15.72 -2.43 4.27
N HIS A 935 15.81 -3.74 3.99
CA HIS A 935 14.63 -4.60 3.86
C HIS A 935 13.99 -4.92 5.22
N TRP A 936 14.76 -4.90 6.30
CA TRP A 936 14.27 -5.33 7.60
C TRP A 936 13.50 -4.17 8.23
N ALA A 937 12.25 -4.41 8.62
CA ALA A 937 11.44 -3.41 9.31
C ALA A 937 11.99 -3.04 10.71
N ASN A 938 12.93 -3.82 11.23
CA ASN A 938 13.70 -3.50 12.43
C ASN A 938 15.06 -4.21 12.35
N TYR A 939 16.16 -3.48 12.53
CA TYR A 939 17.53 -3.98 12.43
C TYR A 939 18.33 -3.66 13.70
N PRO A 940 19.31 -4.49 14.12
CA PRO A 940 20.16 -4.14 15.26
C PRO A 940 20.87 -2.79 15.09
N ALA A 941 20.82 -1.97 16.14
CA ALA A 941 21.48 -0.67 16.17
C ALA A 941 23.01 -0.77 16.00
N GLY A 942 23.63 0.29 15.47
CA GLY A 942 25.09 0.40 15.33
C GLY A 942 25.72 -0.41 14.20
N ARG A 943 24.93 -1.21 13.47
CA ARG A 943 25.40 -2.00 12.32
C ARG A 943 25.27 -1.22 11.00
N LYS A 944 26.17 -1.51 10.05
CA LYS A 944 26.23 -0.92 8.71
C LYS A 944 26.47 -2.02 7.68
N ASP A 945 25.52 -2.92 7.60
CA ASP A 945 25.61 -4.11 6.77
C ASP A 945 25.05 -3.84 5.38
N GLU A 946 25.78 -4.28 4.37
CA GLU A 946 25.37 -4.16 2.96
C GLU A 946 24.33 -5.23 2.59
N VAL A 947 24.33 -6.35 3.30
CA VAL A 947 23.37 -7.46 3.21
C VAL A 947 23.06 -7.98 4.61
N SER A 948 21.98 -8.73 4.76
CA SER A 948 21.65 -9.45 6.00
C SER A 948 22.25 -10.87 5.99
N PRO A 949 22.21 -11.59 7.13
CA PRO A 949 22.67 -12.98 7.19
C PRO A 949 21.97 -13.93 6.20
N TRP A 950 20.76 -13.60 5.73
CA TRP A 950 20.05 -14.41 4.74
C TRP A 950 20.78 -14.53 3.40
N MET A 951 21.71 -13.61 3.09
CA MET A 951 22.55 -13.71 1.89
C MET A 951 23.43 -14.97 1.89
N GLU A 952 23.84 -15.46 3.07
CA GLU A 952 24.63 -16.70 3.17
C GLU A 952 23.91 -17.89 2.53
N ALA A 953 22.57 -17.93 2.60
CA ALA A 953 21.77 -19.02 2.05
C ALA A 953 22.06 -19.26 0.56
N PHE A 954 22.11 -18.18 -0.21
CA PHE A 954 22.35 -18.23 -1.65
C PHE A 954 23.84 -18.38 -1.98
N VAL A 955 24.74 -17.83 -1.14
CA VAL A 955 26.19 -18.02 -1.28
C VAL A 955 26.56 -19.49 -1.05
N ASN A 956 25.97 -20.14 -0.05
CA ASN A 956 26.18 -21.56 0.24
C ASN A 956 25.70 -22.43 -0.92
N ALA A 957 24.56 -22.10 -1.53
CA ALA A 957 24.09 -22.77 -2.74
C ALA A 957 25.14 -22.69 -3.87
N ARG A 958 25.72 -21.50 -4.12
CA ARG A 958 26.75 -21.34 -5.15
C ARG A 958 27.99 -22.17 -4.84
N LYS A 959 28.53 -22.06 -3.63
CA LYS A 959 29.74 -22.78 -3.21
C LYS A 959 29.57 -24.29 -3.36
N TRP A 960 28.42 -24.82 -2.94
CA TRP A 960 28.15 -26.24 -3.08
C TRP A 960 28.11 -26.69 -4.56
N ILE A 961 27.51 -25.89 -5.45
CA ILE A 961 27.49 -26.19 -6.89
C ILE A 961 28.90 -26.13 -7.49
N GLU A 962 29.71 -25.14 -7.11
CA GLU A 962 31.10 -25.02 -7.55
C GLU A 962 31.99 -26.16 -7.06
N GLU A 963 31.73 -26.71 -5.87
CA GLU A 963 32.44 -27.90 -5.34
C GLU A 963 32.02 -29.21 -6.03
N LYS A 964 30.86 -29.24 -6.69
CA LYS A 964 30.34 -30.39 -7.44
C LYS A 964 30.70 -30.36 -8.92
N ALA A 965 31.02 -29.18 -9.46
CA ALA A 965 31.48 -28.95 -10.83
C ALA A 965 32.94 -29.41 -11.01
#